data_AF-A0A9P1C881-F1
#
_entry.id   AF-A0A9P1C881-F1
#
_cell.length_a   1.000
_cell.length_b   1.000
_cell.length_c   1.000
_cell.angle_alpha   90.00
_cell.angle_beta   90.00
_cell.angle_gamma   90.00
#
_symmetry.space_group_name_H-M   'P 1'
#
loop_
_entity.id
_entity.type
_entity.pdbx_description
1 polymer ?
#
loop_
_entity_poly.entity_id
_entity_poly.type
_entity_poly.pdbx_seq_one_letter_code
_entity_poly.pdbx_strand_id
1 'polypeptide(L)'
;MVRKCAITSGGEFLLDDELTAMSSMIGHLSSICEVCLAGSTKLSDAVLDNFLQQLFGRPAMNSLEKLDLARCRGAGPKAINTLVGLLVESNGLYKLRHLDISGIRISSATMSALCHSVHVHPAIRCLHLQDTNLGVHPNAADCLQDLLNAPALEVLGLGWNCFSEEALKALGDMLASHKRLRELHMPNCDSCVSGVESSTHLFLEGLYRNASLCMLDLSMNRLDSSGALILEDSLARHAKLQELYIGQNPLGSHGLRCLLRLLSQSTCGLRLLEALGCQGLERPIYQASDPSGTYRHFSFAAVLHPRLDLNLPHSRSLLRLLYKTCETLKLDFQQAFQKLQYTPASSGRNSEPRRDCSVMRVLHVYTVPTTGTVSFCFCIDNARAALVPEGEGLDGSFRGPRPLASIYLDRHFALLRPKLTFRKVVCLLAQFRSLKGRSDEQKLILDALSSDFSLEYDFLSIICEDSFNSIDTLCLLVAGVARSQVRLFLTLTHLPRLREYIKVYKRCERLFVFNADSPTGRYSLDLRSPTDYAVAEMLKMLDAWETSVARKQNLEDRSQYGNWSSVRNCTHQNVLMTSLADWILPFFETLELDFVTWRRPATDALPFQDRRWDEMMVKLSQAPLAPRAKVHVLRGVCDRLFLTSMQCRQLVGVFGDSECRMAVLCCALMRLSDPQNMKLVQSRLDAKEWKGLRQRMGTLTLFPYIQPEQQDFALDMSIPEDRIAASLVVRLNMKETKRNNIRNPRFVMHDKSEFAFDRGVPVGWQSPQAIPQGGALTWQYMCSPEDRNMEMRRDFLSRYGGWNVDLSKHNIMWCSFLQGVPEAVSSFLVNVMRHFKNDLKKAFKLIDGPDGNGKLSLMEFKTAVASLGWTEFGDPEKAVQIFRYLDPDGGGSISYEEWQVMSGLLKELQLTILELLQHVDYTFGGIEVAHALLDRDSNQAVDFHEWRKVRARS
;
A
#
# COMPACT_ATOMS: atom_id res chain seq x y z
N MET A 1 -46.43 -40.49 -23.97
CA MET A 1 -47.87 -40.08 -23.94
C MET A 1 -48.13 -39.02 -25.01
N VAL A 2 -49.18 -39.16 -25.85
CA VAL A 2 -49.61 -38.08 -26.74
C VAL A 2 -50.61 -37.20 -25.99
N ARG A 3 -50.18 -36.03 -25.51
CA ARG A 3 -51.07 -35.05 -24.87
C ARG A 3 -51.24 -33.87 -25.81
N LYS A 4 -52.47 -33.64 -26.29
CA LYS A 4 -52.96 -32.47 -27.06
C LYS A 4 -51.86 -31.62 -27.74
N CYS A 5 -51.21 -32.18 -28.77
CA CYS A 5 -50.18 -31.54 -29.62
C CYS A 5 -48.70 -31.71 -29.18
N ALA A 6 -48.37 -32.58 -28.23
CA ALA A 6 -46.98 -32.94 -27.91
C ALA A 6 -46.75 -34.45 -27.88
N ILE A 7 -45.66 -34.89 -28.51
CA ILE A 7 -45.12 -36.24 -28.46
C ILE A 7 -43.96 -36.23 -27.46
N THR A 8 -44.15 -36.82 -26.29
CA THR A 8 -43.13 -36.81 -25.23
C THR A 8 -42.90 -38.22 -24.68
N SER A 9 -41.64 -38.51 -24.34
CA SER A 9 -41.23 -39.71 -23.61
C SER A 9 -41.72 -39.72 -22.15
N GLY A 10 -42.26 -38.60 -21.63
CA GLY A 10 -42.83 -38.52 -20.29
C GLY A 10 -41.81 -38.67 -19.15
N GLY A 11 -40.51 -38.59 -19.45
CA GLY A 11 -39.44 -38.84 -18.48
C GLY A 11 -39.01 -40.31 -18.37
N GLU A 12 -39.61 -41.21 -19.14
CA GLU A 12 -39.23 -42.63 -19.24
C GLU A 12 -38.39 -42.89 -20.51
N PHE A 13 -37.54 -43.93 -20.48
CA PHE A 13 -36.70 -44.29 -21.63
C PHE A 13 -37.54 -45.03 -22.67
N LEU A 14 -37.71 -44.44 -23.86
CA LEU A 14 -38.43 -45.10 -24.97
C LEU A 14 -37.62 -46.26 -25.56
N LEU A 15 -38.32 -47.34 -25.88
CA LEU A 15 -37.82 -48.48 -26.66
C LEU A 15 -38.23 -48.38 -28.13
N ASP A 16 -37.54 -49.13 -28.99
CA ASP A 16 -37.76 -49.13 -30.44
C ASP A 16 -39.22 -49.44 -30.84
N ASP A 17 -39.84 -50.44 -30.20
CA ASP A 17 -41.23 -50.83 -30.49
C ASP A 17 -42.23 -49.72 -30.13
N GLU A 18 -41.96 -48.98 -29.06
CA GLU A 18 -42.82 -47.90 -28.57
C GLU A 18 -42.77 -46.71 -29.53
N LEU A 19 -41.56 -46.33 -29.98
CA LEU A 19 -41.42 -45.25 -30.94
C LEU A 19 -42.03 -45.63 -32.30
N THR A 20 -41.90 -46.89 -32.72
CA THR A 20 -42.51 -47.39 -33.95
C THR A 20 -44.03 -47.31 -33.90
N ALA A 21 -44.64 -47.69 -32.78
CA ALA A 21 -46.08 -47.54 -32.58
C ALA A 21 -46.48 -46.05 -32.59
N MET A 22 -45.70 -45.17 -31.97
CA MET A 22 -45.94 -43.73 -32.00
C MET A 22 -45.82 -43.14 -33.41
N SER A 23 -44.85 -43.59 -34.23
CA SER A 23 -44.67 -43.20 -35.63
C SER A 23 -45.94 -43.42 -36.45
N SER A 24 -46.60 -44.57 -36.29
CA SER A 24 -47.84 -44.89 -37.04
C SER A 24 -49.02 -43.97 -36.71
N MET A 25 -49.00 -43.31 -35.55
CA MET A 25 -50.09 -42.41 -35.13
C MET A 25 -49.93 -40.98 -35.64
N ILE A 26 -48.75 -40.57 -36.11
CA ILE A 26 -48.43 -39.18 -36.50
C ILE A 26 -49.40 -38.65 -37.56
N GLY A 27 -49.70 -39.45 -38.59
CA GLY A 27 -50.61 -39.06 -39.68
C GLY A 27 -52.07 -38.87 -39.25
N HIS A 28 -52.47 -39.39 -38.08
CA HIS A 28 -53.81 -39.24 -37.52
C HIS A 28 -53.95 -38.04 -36.58
N LEU A 29 -52.84 -37.35 -36.27
CA LEU A 29 -52.87 -36.18 -35.40
C LEU A 29 -53.28 -34.93 -36.19
N SER A 30 -54.09 -34.08 -35.57
CA SER A 30 -54.51 -32.81 -36.18
C SER A 30 -53.41 -31.74 -36.14
N SER A 31 -52.51 -31.80 -35.16
CA SER A 31 -51.33 -30.94 -35.03
C SER A 31 -50.31 -31.54 -34.05
N ILE A 32 -49.03 -31.23 -34.27
CA ILE A 32 -47.91 -31.65 -33.41
C ILE A 32 -46.99 -30.44 -33.26
N CYS A 33 -46.96 -29.84 -32.07
CA CYS A 33 -46.18 -28.64 -31.76
C CYS A 33 -44.81 -28.96 -31.17
N GLU A 34 -44.70 -30.07 -30.44
CA GLU A 34 -43.47 -30.48 -29.78
C GLU A 34 -43.25 -31.98 -29.90
N VAL A 35 -42.01 -32.36 -30.22
CA VAL A 35 -41.50 -33.72 -30.15
C VAL A 35 -40.30 -33.71 -29.21
N CYS A 36 -40.37 -34.46 -28.11
CA CYS A 36 -39.28 -34.61 -27.15
C CYS A 36 -39.03 -36.11 -26.92
N LEU A 37 -37.93 -36.58 -27.51
CA LEU A 37 -37.39 -37.94 -27.37
C LEU A 37 -36.14 -37.96 -26.49
N ALA A 38 -35.83 -36.84 -25.82
CA ALA A 38 -34.61 -36.65 -25.06
C ALA A 38 -34.35 -37.80 -24.07
N GLY A 39 -33.08 -38.22 -23.97
CA GLY A 39 -32.62 -39.25 -23.06
C GLY A 39 -32.89 -40.68 -23.50
N SER A 40 -33.56 -40.91 -24.63
CA SER A 40 -33.90 -42.25 -25.12
C SER A 40 -32.69 -42.96 -25.75
N THR A 41 -31.73 -43.37 -24.92
CA THR A 41 -30.42 -43.90 -25.35
C THR A 41 -30.48 -45.25 -26.07
N LYS A 42 -31.60 -45.97 -25.93
CA LYS A 42 -31.79 -47.32 -26.50
C LYS A 42 -32.38 -47.33 -27.91
N LEU A 43 -32.80 -46.16 -28.41
CA LEU A 43 -33.38 -46.06 -29.74
C LEU A 43 -32.34 -46.31 -30.83
N SER A 44 -32.64 -47.20 -31.78
CA SER A 44 -31.74 -47.49 -32.90
C SER A 44 -31.85 -46.45 -34.03
N ASP A 45 -30.78 -46.30 -34.82
CA ASP A 45 -30.71 -45.38 -35.97
C ASP A 45 -31.86 -45.62 -36.96
N ALA A 46 -32.19 -46.89 -37.23
CA ALA A 46 -33.25 -47.24 -38.17
C ALA A 46 -34.64 -46.82 -37.70
N VAL A 47 -34.93 -46.93 -36.40
CA VAL A 47 -36.23 -46.56 -35.84
C VAL A 47 -36.37 -45.04 -35.75
N LEU A 48 -35.30 -44.34 -35.35
CA LEU A 48 -35.25 -42.87 -35.37
C LEU A 48 -35.38 -42.31 -36.78
N ASP A 49 -34.68 -42.91 -37.75
CA ASP A 49 -34.79 -42.55 -39.16
C ASP A 49 -36.23 -42.70 -39.66
N ASN A 50 -36.86 -43.85 -39.42
CA ASN A 50 -38.25 -44.09 -39.81
C ASN A 50 -39.21 -43.09 -39.13
N PHE A 51 -39.02 -42.81 -37.84
CA PHE A 51 -39.82 -41.81 -37.13
C PHE A 51 -39.65 -40.41 -37.75
N LEU A 52 -38.42 -39.98 -38.04
CA LEU A 52 -38.15 -38.68 -38.66
C LEU A 52 -38.74 -38.59 -40.07
N GLN A 53 -38.71 -39.67 -40.84
CA GLN A 53 -39.37 -39.75 -42.15
C GLN A 53 -40.89 -39.49 -42.06
N GLN A 54 -41.55 -39.89 -40.97
CA GLN A 54 -42.98 -39.60 -40.76
C GLN A 54 -43.27 -38.11 -40.44
N LEU A 55 -42.24 -37.30 -40.18
CA LEU A 55 -42.41 -35.86 -39.90
C LEU A 55 -42.46 -35.00 -41.18
N PHE A 56 -42.23 -35.57 -42.36
CA PHE A 56 -42.45 -34.86 -43.62
C PHE A 56 -43.94 -34.63 -43.89
N GLY A 57 -44.28 -33.41 -44.32
CA GLY A 57 -45.67 -33.05 -44.64
C GLY A 57 -46.56 -32.80 -43.42
N ARG A 58 -47.88 -32.89 -43.63
CA ARG A 58 -48.86 -32.60 -42.58
C ARG A 58 -49.00 -33.79 -41.62
N PRO A 59 -49.17 -33.56 -40.30
CA PRO A 59 -49.38 -32.27 -39.64
C PRO A 59 -48.10 -31.51 -39.23
N ALA A 60 -46.94 -32.18 -39.16
CA ALA A 60 -45.71 -31.67 -38.54
C ALA A 60 -45.15 -30.42 -39.23
N MET A 61 -45.05 -30.41 -40.56
CA MET A 61 -44.60 -29.27 -41.38
C MET A 61 -45.22 -27.92 -40.94
N ASN A 62 -46.52 -27.91 -40.64
CA ASN A 62 -47.27 -26.68 -40.38
C ASN A 62 -47.43 -26.36 -38.89
N SER A 63 -47.00 -27.24 -37.98
CA SER A 63 -47.28 -27.11 -36.55
C SER A 63 -46.09 -27.33 -35.64
N LEU A 64 -45.04 -28.06 -36.06
CA LEU A 64 -43.92 -28.44 -35.20
C LEU A 64 -42.99 -27.25 -34.99
N GLU A 65 -42.87 -26.82 -33.73
CA GLU A 65 -42.02 -25.70 -33.33
C GLU A 65 -40.79 -26.16 -32.53
N LYS A 66 -40.85 -27.33 -31.88
CA LYS A 66 -39.76 -27.89 -31.08
C LYS A 66 -39.51 -29.36 -31.38
N LEU A 67 -38.26 -29.68 -31.69
CA LEU A 67 -37.74 -31.04 -31.87
C LEU A 67 -36.54 -31.23 -30.96
N ASP A 68 -36.68 -32.14 -30.00
CA ASP A 68 -35.66 -32.45 -29.00
C ASP A 68 -35.32 -33.95 -29.08
N LEU A 69 -34.12 -34.21 -29.56
CA LEU A 69 -33.50 -35.52 -29.72
C LEU A 69 -32.27 -35.66 -28.81
N ALA A 70 -32.12 -34.79 -27.80
CA ALA A 70 -30.92 -34.77 -26.97
C ALA A 70 -30.63 -36.14 -26.35
N ARG A 71 -29.38 -36.60 -26.43
CA ARG A 71 -28.87 -37.86 -25.88
C ARG A 71 -29.53 -39.12 -26.46
N CYS A 72 -30.17 -39.03 -27.63
CA CYS A 72 -30.54 -40.19 -28.44
C CYS A 72 -29.29 -40.80 -29.10
N ARG A 73 -28.43 -41.43 -28.28
CA ARG A 73 -27.09 -41.90 -28.69
C ARG A 73 -27.07 -42.90 -29.86
N GLY A 74 -28.19 -43.60 -30.10
CA GLY A 74 -28.32 -44.50 -31.24
C GLY A 74 -28.73 -43.81 -32.55
N ALA A 75 -28.98 -42.50 -32.55
CA ALA A 75 -29.12 -41.72 -33.78
C ALA A 75 -27.80 -41.75 -34.56
N GLY A 76 -27.82 -42.39 -35.72
CA GLY A 76 -26.68 -42.55 -36.61
C GLY A 76 -26.79 -41.68 -37.86
N PRO A 77 -25.96 -41.95 -38.88
CA PRO A 77 -25.93 -41.15 -40.09
C PRO A 77 -27.25 -41.12 -40.86
N LYS A 78 -28.09 -42.17 -40.78
CA LYS A 78 -29.37 -42.20 -41.51
C LYS A 78 -30.34 -41.20 -40.90
N ALA A 79 -30.58 -41.30 -39.59
CA ALA A 79 -31.48 -40.39 -38.89
C ALA A 79 -31.03 -38.93 -39.04
N ILE A 80 -29.72 -38.64 -38.93
CA ILE A 80 -29.20 -37.28 -39.11
C ILE A 80 -29.35 -36.78 -40.55
N ASN A 81 -29.13 -37.62 -41.57
CA ASN A 81 -29.39 -37.22 -42.96
C ASN A 81 -30.86 -36.92 -43.21
N THR A 82 -31.76 -37.72 -42.66
CA THR A 82 -33.21 -37.45 -42.73
C THR A 82 -33.55 -36.14 -42.01
N LEU A 83 -32.92 -35.85 -40.87
CA LEU A 83 -33.06 -34.56 -40.20
C LEU A 83 -32.60 -33.39 -41.08
N VAL A 84 -31.47 -33.51 -41.77
CA VAL A 84 -31.01 -32.50 -42.74
C VAL A 84 -32.06 -32.28 -43.83
N GLY A 85 -32.65 -33.34 -44.37
CA GLY A 85 -33.76 -33.26 -45.33
C GLY A 85 -34.97 -32.53 -44.75
N LEU A 86 -35.37 -32.83 -43.52
CA LEU A 86 -36.47 -32.15 -42.82
C LEU A 86 -36.23 -30.64 -42.66
N LEU A 87 -34.98 -30.19 -42.59
CA LEU A 87 -34.65 -28.77 -42.43
C LEU A 87 -34.62 -28.01 -43.77
N VAL A 88 -34.34 -28.67 -44.89
CA VAL A 88 -34.11 -28.00 -46.19
C VAL A 88 -35.25 -28.21 -47.18
N GLU A 89 -35.89 -29.39 -47.18
CA GLU A 89 -36.87 -29.74 -48.20
C GLU A 89 -38.19 -28.97 -48.07
N SER A 90 -38.86 -28.76 -49.21
CA SER A 90 -40.12 -28.01 -49.29
C SER A 90 -41.25 -28.63 -48.46
N ASN A 91 -41.21 -29.94 -48.23
CA ASN A 91 -42.14 -30.68 -47.40
C ASN A 91 -41.71 -30.78 -45.91
N GLY A 92 -40.60 -30.13 -45.54
CA GLY A 92 -39.96 -30.20 -44.22
C GLY A 92 -40.55 -29.26 -43.17
N LEU A 93 -39.78 -29.05 -42.09
CA LEU A 93 -40.19 -28.42 -40.83
C LEU A 93 -39.94 -26.90 -40.79
N TYR A 94 -40.48 -26.15 -41.75
CA TYR A 94 -40.19 -24.70 -41.88
C TYR A 94 -40.63 -23.82 -40.67
N LYS A 95 -41.48 -24.34 -39.78
CA LYS A 95 -41.89 -23.67 -38.52
C LYS A 95 -41.01 -24.01 -37.32
N LEU A 96 -40.03 -24.88 -37.47
CA LEU A 96 -39.17 -25.31 -36.37
C LEU A 96 -38.37 -24.12 -35.83
N ARG A 97 -38.50 -23.90 -34.52
CA ARG A 97 -37.82 -22.82 -33.79
C ARG A 97 -36.76 -23.35 -32.83
N HIS A 98 -36.97 -24.54 -32.28
CA HIS A 98 -36.11 -25.15 -31.29
C HIS A 98 -35.65 -26.53 -31.78
N LEU A 99 -34.34 -26.70 -31.93
CA LEU A 99 -33.72 -27.97 -32.27
C LEU A 99 -32.65 -28.31 -31.23
N ASP A 100 -32.82 -29.44 -30.54
CA ASP A 100 -31.80 -30.00 -29.65
C ASP A 100 -31.40 -31.38 -30.14
N ILE A 101 -30.12 -31.53 -30.48
CA ILE A 101 -29.51 -32.81 -30.88
C ILE A 101 -28.23 -33.07 -30.07
N SER A 102 -28.14 -32.47 -28.88
CA SER A 102 -26.96 -32.57 -28.02
C SER A 102 -26.70 -34.01 -27.60
N GLY A 103 -25.45 -34.43 -27.51
CA GLY A 103 -25.05 -35.79 -27.12
C GLY A 103 -25.29 -36.86 -28.19
N ILE A 104 -25.51 -36.44 -29.45
CA ILE A 104 -25.51 -37.31 -30.63
C ILE A 104 -24.18 -37.12 -31.36
N ARG A 105 -23.47 -38.22 -31.64
CA ARG A 105 -22.21 -38.18 -32.38
C ARG A 105 -22.50 -38.06 -33.88
N ILE A 106 -22.22 -36.89 -34.43
CA ILE A 106 -22.44 -36.61 -35.85
C ILE A 106 -21.15 -36.88 -36.61
N SER A 107 -21.26 -37.54 -37.78
CA SER A 107 -20.11 -37.83 -38.62
C SER A 107 -19.66 -36.59 -39.38
N SER A 108 -18.36 -36.46 -39.67
CA SER A 108 -17.84 -35.31 -40.41
C SER A 108 -18.51 -35.11 -41.78
N ALA A 109 -18.93 -36.20 -42.44
CA ALA A 109 -19.64 -36.13 -43.72
C ALA A 109 -21.02 -35.44 -43.63
N THR A 110 -21.68 -35.53 -42.46
CA THR A 110 -23.05 -35.01 -42.26
C THR A 110 -23.07 -33.68 -41.50
N MET A 111 -22.03 -33.37 -40.73
CA MET A 111 -21.95 -32.14 -39.92
C MET A 111 -22.05 -30.86 -40.76
N SER A 112 -21.30 -30.77 -41.87
CA SER A 112 -21.35 -29.60 -42.75
C SER A 112 -22.75 -29.41 -43.35
N ALA A 113 -23.38 -30.51 -43.80
CA ALA A 113 -24.73 -30.47 -44.36
C ALA A 113 -25.76 -30.01 -43.32
N LEU A 114 -25.61 -30.45 -42.07
CA LEU A 114 -26.43 -30.00 -40.96
C LEU A 114 -26.24 -28.50 -40.68
N CYS A 115 -25.00 -28.02 -40.54
CA CYS A 115 -24.75 -26.60 -40.27
C CYS A 115 -25.28 -25.72 -41.41
N HIS A 116 -25.08 -26.13 -42.66
CA HIS A 116 -25.63 -25.46 -43.83
C HIS A 116 -27.17 -25.49 -43.85
N SER A 117 -27.80 -26.60 -43.46
CA SER A 117 -29.26 -26.68 -43.36
C SER A 117 -29.84 -25.69 -42.35
N VAL A 118 -29.15 -25.49 -41.23
CA VAL A 118 -29.53 -24.48 -40.22
C VAL A 118 -29.31 -23.06 -40.76
N HIS A 119 -28.22 -22.83 -41.49
CA HIS A 119 -27.94 -21.52 -42.11
C HIS A 119 -29.08 -21.05 -43.02
N VAL A 120 -29.63 -21.96 -43.85
CA VAL A 120 -30.71 -21.63 -44.78
C VAL A 120 -32.11 -21.71 -44.14
N HIS A 121 -32.24 -22.32 -42.97
CA HIS A 121 -33.54 -22.50 -42.32
C HIS A 121 -34.11 -21.15 -41.84
N PRO A 122 -35.35 -20.79 -42.21
CA PRO A 122 -35.87 -19.43 -41.99
C PRO A 122 -36.24 -19.12 -40.54
N ALA A 123 -36.48 -20.13 -39.70
CA ALA A 123 -37.17 -19.95 -38.42
C ALA A 123 -36.44 -20.48 -37.17
N ILE A 124 -35.29 -21.16 -37.28
CA ILE A 124 -34.61 -21.72 -36.10
C ILE A 124 -34.07 -20.57 -35.24
N ARG A 125 -34.48 -20.55 -33.97
CA ARG A 125 -34.09 -19.55 -32.98
C ARG A 125 -33.21 -20.13 -31.88
N CYS A 126 -33.42 -21.38 -31.52
CA CYS A 126 -32.65 -22.08 -30.49
C CYS A 126 -32.08 -23.37 -31.07
N LEU A 127 -30.76 -23.50 -30.98
CA LEU A 127 -30.02 -24.66 -31.44
C LEU A 127 -29.07 -25.15 -30.35
N HIS A 128 -29.18 -26.42 -29.99
CA HIS A 128 -28.24 -27.07 -29.09
C HIS A 128 -27.53 -28.23 -29.79
N LEU A 129 -26.21 -28.10 -29.85
CA LEU A 129 -25.27 -29.02 -30.50
C LEU A 129 -24.19 -29.48 -29.50
N GLN A 130 -24.50 -29.57 -28.20
CA GLN A 130 -23.48 -29.91 -27.22
C GLN A 130 -23.04 -31.36 -27.39
N ASP A 131 -21.75 -31.68 -27.22
CA ASP A 131 -21.24 -33.06 -27.36
C ASP A 131 -21.64 -33.72 -28.70
N THR A 132 -21.39 -33.02 -29.82
CA THR A 132 -21.72 -33.50 -31.18
C THR A 132 -20.50 -33.75 -32.09
N ASN A 133 -19.29 -33.66 -31.54
CA ASN A 133 -18.00 -33.67 -32.26
C ASN A 133 -17.78 -32.49 -33.22
N LEU A 134 -18.53 -31.38 -33.08
CA LEU A 134 -18.42 -30.23 -33.98
C LEU A 134 -17.01 -29.61 -33.98
N GLY A 135 -16.36 -29.51 -32.83
CA GLY A 135 -15.04 -28.87 -32.73
C GLY A 135 -13.88 -29.73 -33.21
N VAL A 136 -14.07 -31.05 -33.34
CA VAL A 136 -13.10 -31.99 -33.93
C VAL A 136 -13.25 -32.07 -35.46
N HIS A 137 -14.27 -31.42 -36.01
CA HIS A 137 -14.49 -31.36 -37.45
C HIS A 137 -13.35 -30.60 -38.16
N PRO A 138 -12.78 -31.10 -39.27
CA PRO A 138 -11.69 -30.44 -39.98
C PRO A 138 -12.01 -28.99 -40.41
N ASN A 139 -13.28 -28.74 -40.74
CA ASN A 139 -13.79 -27.42 -41.13
C ASN A 139 -14.75 -26.87 -40.06
N ALA A 140 -14.41 -27.02 -38.77
CA ALA A 140 -15.24 -26.53 -37.67
C ALA A 140 -15.51 -25.01 -37.77
N ALA A 141 -14.53 -24.23 -38.23
CA ALA A 141 -14.69 -22.79 -38.43
C ALA A 141 -15.79 -22.44 -39.46
N ASP A 142 -15.82 -23.13 -40.60
CA ASP A 142 -16.84 -22.96 -41.64
C ASP A 142 -18.23 -23.35 -41.11
N CYS A 143 -18.30 -24.45 -40.35
CA CYS A 143 -19.55 -24.88 -39.72
C CYS A 143 -20.07 -23.82 -38.73
N LEU A 144 -19.19 -23.25 -37.89
CA LEU A 144 -19.56 -22.15 -36.98
C LEU A 144 -20.01 -20.90 -37.75
N GLN A 145 -19.41 -20.63 -38.91
CA GLN A 145 -19.81 -19.53 -39.79
C GLN A 145 -21.22 -19.71 -40.34
N ASP A 146 -21.55 -20.91 -40.82
CA ASP A 146 -22.91 -21.24 -41.27
C ASP A 146 -23.92 -21.04 -40.13
N LEU A 147 -23.64 -21.58 -38.95
CA LEU A 147 -24.51 -21.46 -37.77
C LEU A 147 -24.73 -20.00 -37.36
N LEU A 148 -23.68 -19.17 -37.31
CA LEU A 148 -23.79 -17.76 -36.94
C LEU A 148 -24.39 -16.88 -38.03
N ASN A 149 -24.41 -17.33 -39.28
CA ASN A 149 -25.10 -16.63 -40.36
C ASN A 149 -26.58 -17.02 -40.45
N ALA A 150 -27.06 -17.96 -39.63
CA ALA A 150 -28.47 -18.34 -39.60
C ALA A 150 -29.36 -17.13 -39.25
N PRO A 151 -30.41 -16.84 -40.04
CA PRO A 151 -31.08 -15.53 -40.03
C PRO A 151 -31.90 -15.25 -38.76
N ALA A 152 -32.31 -16.29 -38.05
CA ALA A 152 -33.22 -16.21 -36.90
C ALA A 152 -32.58 -16.66 -35.56
N LEU A 153 -31.31 -17.07 -35.56
CA LEU A 153 -30.69 -17.70 -34.39
C LEU A 153 -30.47 -16.71 -33.24
N GLU A 154 -31.00 -17.06 -32.07
CA GLU A 154 -30.97 -16.26 -30.83
C GLU A 154 -30.27 -17.00 -29.68
N VAL A 155 -30.34 -18.33 -29.63
CA VAL A 155 -29.73 -19.19 -28.60
C VAL A 155 -28.90 -20.28 -29.28
N LEU A 156 -27.63 -20.39 -28.90
CA LEU A 156 -26.70 -21.38 -29.45
C LEU A 156 -25.96 -22.12 -28.33
N GLY A 157 -26.07 -23.45 -28.32
CA GLY A 157 -25.32 -24.32 -27.41
C GLY A 157 -24.23 -25.12 -28.13
N LEU A 158 -22.98 -24.91 -27.74
CA LEU A 158 -21.78 -25.53 -28.34
C LEU A 158 -20.92 -26.29 -27.32
N GLY A 159 -21.38 -26.44 -26.07
CA GLY A 159 -20.64 -27.11 -25.00
C GLY A 159 -20.05 -28.47 -25.39
N TRP A 160 -18.94 -28.87 -24.78
CA TRP A 160 -18.36 -30.21 -24.92
C TRP A 160 -17.96 -30.61 -26.36
N ASN A 161 -17.57 -29.66 -27.20
CA ASN A 161 -17.20 -29.93 -28.59
C ASN A 161 -15.69 -29.86 -28.90
N CYS A 162 -14.83 -29.53 -27.93
CA CYS A 162 -13.36 -29.52 -28.09
C CYS A 162 -12.87 -28.78 -29.36
N PHE A 163 -13.17 -27.50 -29.49
CA PHE A 163 -12.75 -26.66 -30.61
C PHE A 163 -11.25 -26.37 -30.62
N SER A 164 -10.67 -26.29 -31.83
CA SER A 164 -9.30 -25.84 -32.04
C SER A 164 -9.12 -24.33 -31.81
N GLU A 165 -7.87 -23.88 -31.74
CA GLU A 165 -7.54 -22.46 -31.60
C GLU A 165 -8.10 -21.62 -32.76
N GLU A 166 -7.99 -22.12 -33.99
CA GLU A 166 -8.50 -21.46 -35.19
C GLU A 166 -10.02 -21.31 -35.15
N ALA A 167 -10.73 -22.36 -34.72
CA ALA A 167 -12.18 -22.35 -34.61
C ALA A 167 -12.67 -21.36 -33.52
N LEU A 168 -12.00 -21.31 -32.37
CA LEU A 168 -12.33 -20.37 -31.29
C LEU A 168 -12.03 -18.91 -31.68
N LYS A 169 -10.93 -18.67 -32.40
CA LYS A 169 -10.62 -17.35 -32.95
C LYS A 169 -11.68 -16.90 -33.96
N ALA A 170 -12.02 -17.76 -34.92
CA ALA A 170 -13.06 -17.48 -35.91
C ALA A 170 -14.40 -17.18 -35.23
N LEU A 171 -14.77 -17.95 -34.20
CA LEU A 171 -15.98 -17.72 -33.41
C LEU A 171 -16.00 -16.32 -32.77
N GLY A 172 -14.89 -15.90 -32.15
CA GLY A 172 -14.75 -14.56 -31.58
C GLY A 172 -14.91 -13.45 -32.63
N ASP A 173 -14.24 -13.59 -33.78
CA ASP A 173 -14.30 -12.62 -34.88
C ASP A 173 -15.72 -12.49 -35.47
N MET A 174 -16.43 -13.62 -35.64
CA MET A 174 -17.79 -13.63 -36.15
C MET A 174 -18.78 -12.99 -35.16
N LEU A 175 -18.68 -13.36 -33.88
CA LEU A 175 -19.55 -12.82 -32.82
C LEU A 175 -19.34 -11.32 -32.58
N ALA A 176 -18.15 -10.79 -32.86
CA ALA A 176 -17.85 -9.37 -32.77
C ALA A 176 -18.82 -8.51 -33.61
N SER A 177 -19.31 -9.05 -34.74
CA SER A 177 -20.23 -8.35 -35.64
C SER A 177 -21.69 -8.83 -35.55
N HIS A 178 -21.93 -9.93 -34.82
CA HIS A 178 -23.23 -10.58 -34.76
C HIS A 178 -24.27 -9.78 -33.94
N LYS A 179 -25.46 -9.56 -34.51
CA LYS A 179 -26.46 -8.63 -33.95
C LYS A 179 -27.66 -9.29 -33.28
N ARG A 180 -27.87 -10.60 -33.48
CA ARG A 180 -29.10 -11.31 -33.06
C ARG A 180 -28.91 -12.21 -31.84
N LEU A 181 -27.84 -13.00 -31.83
CA LEU A 181 -27.55 -13.98 -30.79
C LEU A 181 -27.58 -13.33 -29.41
N ARG A 182 -28.38 -13.92 -28.52
CA ARG A 182 -28.62 -13.47 -27.15
C ARG A 182 -27.97 -14.39 -26.14
N GLU A 183 -27.94 -15.68 -26.41
CA GLU A 183 -27.48 -16.68 -25.46
C GLU A 183 -26.47 -17.61 -26.13
N LEU A 184 -25.30 -17.75 -25.50
CA LEU A 184 -24.25 -18.62 -25.97
C LEU A 184 -23.78 -19.52 -24.83
N HIS A 185 -23.98 -20.82 -24.99
CA HIS A 185 -23.49 -21.83 -24.04
C HIS A 185 -22.26 -22.53 -24.60
N MET A 186 -21.13 -22.35 -23.93
CA MET A 186 -19.86 -22.94 -24.30
C MET A 186 -19.13 -23.61 -23.11
N PRO A 187 -19.80 -24.43 -22.28
CA PRO A 187 -19.07 -25.12 -21.23
C PRO A 187 -18.12 -26.18 -21.80
N ASN A 188 -16.88 -26.22 -21.31
CA ASN A 188 -15.86 -27.19 -21.69
C ASN A 188 -15.66 -27.33 -23.21
N CYS A 189 -15.32 -26.24 -23.88
CA CYS A 189 -15.22 -26.15 -25.34
C CYS A 189 -13.80 -26.14 -25.89
N ASP A 190 -12.76 -26.01 -25.06
CA ASP A 190 -11.37 -25.85 -25.51
C ASP A 190 -10.65 -27.21 -25.66
N SER A 191 -10.09 -27.47 -26.84
CA SER A 191 -9.34 -28.70 -27.16
C SER A 191 -7.94 -28.80 -26.53
N CYS A 192 -7.40 -27.71 -26.00
CA CYS A 192 -6.03 -27.69 -25.49
C CYS A 192 -5.81 -28.71 -24.34
N VAL A 193 -4.69 -29.46 -24.38
CA VAL A 193 -4.31 -30.42 -23.33
C VAL A 193 -3.04 -29.94 -22.63
N SER A 194 -3.17 -29.59 -21.34
CA SER A 194 -2.14 -29.29 -20.32
C SER A 194 -0.88 -28.48 -20.74
N GLY A 195 -0.69 -27.31 -20.12
CA GLY A 195 0.60 -26.59 -20.04
C GLY A 195 0.70 -25.30 -20.87
N VAL A 196 -0.25 -25.07 -21.79
CA VAL A 196 -0.36 -23.86 -22.63
C VAL A 196 -1.55 -23.02 -22.17
N GLU A 197 -1.51 -21.70 -22.37
CA GLU A 197 -2.64 -20.79 -22.12
C GLU A 197 -3.91 -21.25 -22.86
N SER A 198 -5.10 -21.07 -22.27
CA SER A 198 -6.36 -21.49 -22.90
C SER A 198 -6.61 -20.75 -24.22
N SER A 199 -6.91 -21.50 -25.28
CA SER A 199 -7.27 -20.93 -26.60
C SER A 199 -8.59 -20.14 -26.54
N THR A 200 -9.41 -20.33 -25.49
CA THR A 200 -10.60 -19.51 -25.23
C THR A 200 -10.25 -18.03 -25.05
N HIS A 201 -9.01 -17.68 -24.69
CA HIS A 201 -8.54 -16.28 -24.61
C HIS A 201 -8.72 -15.51 -25.93
N LEU A 202 -8.55 -16.18 -27.08
CA LEU A 202 -8.73 -15.57 -28.40
C LEU A 202 -10.20 -15.25 -28.69
N PHE A 203 -11.09 -16.17 -28.36
CA PHE A 203 -12.53 -15.97 -28.42
C PHE A 203 -12.95 -14.77 -27.54
N LEU A 204 -12.46 -14.72 -26.30
CA LEU A 204 -12.80 -13.69 -25.32
C LEU A 204 -12.42 -12.28 -25.78
N GLU A 205 -11.29 -12.14 -26.48
CA GLU A 205 -10.88 -10.86 -27.00
C GLU A 205 -11.87 -10.34 -28.04
N GLY A 206 -12.38 -11.19 -28.93
CA GLY A 206 -13.35 -10.81 -29.98
C GLY A 206 -14.67 -10.23 -29.44
N LEU A 207 -15.02 -10.51 -28.19
CA LEU A 207 -16.28 -10.05 -27.56
C LEU A 207 -16.36 -8.52 -27.38
N TYR A 208 -15.25 -7.77 -27.47
CA TYR A 208 -15.27 -6.33 -27.18
C TYR A 208 -16.20 -5.50 -28.10
N ARG A 209 -16.48 -5.98 -29.33
CA ARG A 209 -17.41 -5.33 -30.27
C ARG A 209 -18.83 -5.88 -30.16
N ASN A 210 -19.00 -7.03 -29.51
CA ASN A 210 -20.30 -7.64 -29.38
C ASN A 210 -21.21 -6.74 -28.51
N ALA A 211 -22.45 -6.57 -28.96
CA ALA A 211 -23.45 -5.79 -28.24
C ALA A 211 -24.83 -6.46 -28.28
N SER A 212 -24.86 -7.78 -28.55
CA SER A 212 -26.09 -8.56 -28.75
C SER A 212 -26.35 -9.55 -27.62
N LEU A 213 -25.30 -10.17 -27.06
CA LEU A 213 -25.40 -11.18 -26.01
C LEU A 213 -26.03 -10.62 -24.72
N CYS A 214 -26.85 -11.46 -24.09
CA CYS A 214 -27.53 -11.25 -22.83
C CYS A 214 -27.09 -12.28 -21.79
N MET A 215 -26.73 -13.49 -22.21
CA MET A 215 -26.17 -14.54 -21.35
C MET A 215 -24.98 -15.22 -22.06
N LEU A 216 -23.94 -15.51 -21.27
CA LEU A 216 -22.75 -16.23 -21.72
C LEU A 216 -22.34 -17.26 -20.68
N ASP A 217 -22.23 -18.52 -21.09
CA ASP A 217 -21.70 -19.61 -20.25
C ASP A 217 -20.35 -20.10 -20.78
N LEU A 218 -19.33 -19.92 -19.94
CA LEU A 218 -17.93 -20.30 -20.17
C LEU A 218 -17.40 -21.22 -19.07
N SER A 219 -18.28 -21.95 -18.40
CA SER A 219 -17.89 -22.87 -17.33
C SER A 219 -16.93 -23.96 -17.84
N MET A 220 -15.99 -24.41 -17.00
CA MET A 220 -15.06 -25.51 -17.34
C MET A 220 -14.18 -25.26 -18.59
N ASN A 221 -13.82 -24.01 -18.92
CA ASN A 221 -12.92 -23.69 -20.04
C ASN A 221 -11.46 -23.47 -19.63
N ARG A 222 -11.08 -23.86 -18.41
CA ARG A 222 -9.73 -23.67 -17.86
C ARG A 222 -9.26 -22.20 -17.89
N LEU A 223 -10.19 -21.25 -17.75
CA LEU A 223 -9.87 -19.83 -17.67
C LEU A 223 -9.10 -19.54 -16.39
N ASP A 224 -7.94 -18.91 -16.54
CA ASP A 224 -7.11 -18.47 -15.42
C ASP A 224 -7.30 -16.96 -15.16
N SER A 225 -6.42 -16.37 -14.34
CA SER A 225 -6.42 -14.93 -14.11
C SER A 225 -6.22 -14.09 -15.38
N SER A 226 -5.55 -14.63 -16.40
CA SER A 226 -5.33 -14.00 -17.71
C SER A 226 -6.64 -13.94 -18.49
N GLY A 227 -7.40 -15.05 -18.52
CA GLY A 227 -8.74 -15.10 -19.10
C GLY A 227 -9.71 -14.10 -18.45
N ALA A 228 -9.65 -13.98 -17.13
CA ALA A 228 -10.44 -13.00 -16.39
C ALA A 228 -10.06 -11.53 -16.72
N LEU A 229 -8.77 -11.25 -16.94
CA LEU A 229 -8.30 -9.93 -17.37
C LEU A 229 -8.82 -9.57 -18.77
N ILE A 230 -8.86 -10.54 -19.69
CA ILE A 230 -9.43 -10.34 -21.02
C ILE A 230 -10.93 -10.06 -20.92
N LEU A 231 -11.66 -10.80 -20.07
CA LEU A 231 -13.09 -10.55 -19.81
C LEU A 231 -13.34 -9.15 -19.23
N GLU A 232 -12.51 -8.69 -18.28
CA GLU A 232 -12.62 -7.35 -17.71
C GLU A 232 -12.52 -6.27 -18.79
N ASP A 233 -11.60 -6.44 -19.73
CA ASP A 233 -11.38 -5.53 -20.86
C ASP A 233 -12.51 -5.64 -21.90
N SER A 234 -12.83 -6.86 -22.37
CA SER A 234 -13.79 -7.08 -23.45
C SER A 234 -15.24 -6.81 -23.05
N LEU A 235 -15.60 -7.06 -21.78
CA LEU A 235 -16.96 -6.82 -21.28
C LEU A 235 -17.15 -5.45 -20.61
N ALA A 236 -16.09 -4.64 -20.49
CA ALA A 236 -16.12 -3.33 -19.81
C ALA A 236 -17.30 -2.44 -20.22
N ARG A 237 -17.71 -2.50 -21.48
CA ARG A 237 -18.80 -1.69 -22.06
C ARG A 237 -19.98 -2.52 -22.58
N HIS A 238 -20.02 -3.81 -22.27
CA HIS A 238 -21.11 -4.68 -22.71
C HIS A 238 -22.35 -4.46 -21.84
N ALA A 239 -23.21 -3.55 -22.31
CA ALA A 239 -24.37 -3.09 -21.54
C ALA A 239 -25.54 -4.09 -21.51
N LYS A 240 -25.57 -5.07 -22.43
CA LYS A 240 -26.68 -6.02 -22.56
C LYS A 240 -26.44 -7.36 -21.89
N LEU A 241 -25.18 -7.76 -21.70
CA LEU A 241 -24.86 -9.01 -21.02
C LEU A 241 -25.27 -8.91 -19.54
N GLN A 242 -26.25 -9.72 -19.13
CA GLN A 242 -26.81 -9.75 -17.78
C GLN A 242 -26.37 -10.98 -16.98
N GLU A 243 -26.06 -12.09 -17.65
CA GLU A 243 -25.72 -13.34 -16.99
C GLU A 243 -24.37 -13.86 -17.51
N LEU A 244 -23.47 -14.18 -16.58
CA LEU A 244 -22.16 -14.75 -16.88
C LEU A 244 -21.92 -15.97 -15.96
N TYR A 245 -21.79 -17.14 -16.58
CA TYR A 245 -21.45 -18.39 -15.91
C TYR A 245 -19.99 -18.73 -16.23
N ILE A 246 -19.17 -18.85 -15.20
CA ILE A 246 -17.71 -19.08 -15.31
C ILE A 246 -17.24 -20.11 -14.28
N GLY A 247 -18.15 -20.91 -13.74
CA GLY A 247 -17.83 -21.94 -12.76
C GLY A 247 -16.78 -22.93 -13.27
N GLN A 248 -16.06 -23.56 -12.34
CA GLN A 248 -15.07 -24.61 -12.59
C GLN A 248 -13.92 -24.14 -13.49
N ASN A 249 -13.50 -22.88 -13.33
CA ASN A 249 -12.34 -22.30 -14.01
C ASN A 249 -11.28 -21.88 -12.98
N PRO A 250 -9.98 -22.16 -13.17
CA PRO A 250 -8.91 -21.86 -12.21
C PRO A 250 -8.54 -20.36 -12.13
N LEU A 251 -9.52 -19.49 -11.87
CA LEU A 251 -9.37 -18.03 -11.84
C LEU A 251 -8.49 -17.55 -10.67
N GLY A 252 -8.63 -18.19 -9.51
CA GLY A 252 -8.00 -17.76 -8.25
C GLY A 252 -8.48 -16.38 -7.78
N SER A 253 -7.86 -15.86 -6.73
CA SER A 253 -8.20 -14.55 -6.16
C SER A 253 -7.98 -13.41 -7.16
N HIS A 254 -6.93 -13.49 -7.99
CA HIS A 254 -6.63 -12.49 -9.02
C HIS A 254 -7.66 -12.44 -10.15
N GLY A 255 -8.11 -13.61 -10.65
CA GLY A 255 -9.16 -13.63 -11.66
C GLY A 255 -10.48 -13.10 -11.12
N LEU A 256 -10.83 -13.43 -9.87
CA LEU A 256 -11.99 -12.85 -9.20
C LEU A 256 -11.85 -11.33 -9.03
N ARG A 257 -10.67 -10.79 -8.71
CA ARG A 257 -10.44 -9.33 -8.69
C ARG A 257 -10.80 -8.67 -10.01
N CYS A 258 -10.38 -9.22 -11.15
CA CYS A 258 -10.72 -8.70 -12.48
C CYS A 258 -12.24 -8.65 -12.69
N LEU A 259 -12.96 -9.71 -12.31
CA LEU A 259 -14.41 -9.80 -12.45
C LEU A 259 -15.16 -8.85 -11.52
N LEU A 260 -14.70 -8.70 -10.27
CA LEU A 260 -15.25 -7.71 -9.36
C LEU A 260 -15.02 -6.28 -9.86
N ARG A 261 -13.88 -6.01 -10.50
CA ARG A 261 -13.60 -4.70 -11.10
C ARG A 261 -14.52 -4.46 -12.28
N LEU A 262 -14.73 -5.45 -13.14
CA LEU A 262 -15.75 -5.41 -14.20
C LEU A 262 -17.14 -5.08 -13.62
N LEU A 263 -17.56 -5.76 -12.54
CA LEU A 263 -18.82 -5.50 -11.86
C LEU A 263 -18.91 -4.08 -11.29
N SER A 264 -17.80 -3.49 -10.86
CA SER A 264 -17.76 -2.11 -10.34
C SER A 264 -17.97 -1.05 -11.43
N GLN A 265 -17.78 -1.39 -12.71
CA GLN A 265 -17.96 -0.46 -13.81
C GLN A 265 -19.45 -0.17 -14.02
N SER A 266 -19.82 1.11 -14.07
CA SER A 266 -21.21 1.56 -14.29
C SER A 266 -21.78 1.12 -15.65
N THR A 267 -20.90 0.86 -16.62
CA THR A 267 -21.23 0.42 -17.98
C THR A 267 -21.47 -1.09 -18.10
N CYS A 268 -21.09 -1.88 -17.09
CA CYS A 268 -21.29 -3.33 -17.11
C CYS A 268 -22.79 -3.67 -16.97
N GLY A 269 -23.32 -4.54 -17.83
CA GLY A 269 -24.71 -5.00 -17.77
C GLY A 269 -25.00 -6.08 -16.71
N LEU A 270 -23.97 -6.77 -16.21
CA LEU A 270 -24.11 -8.01 -15.43
C LEU A 270 -24.97 -7.88 -14.17
N ARG A 271 -25.86 -8.83 -13.97
CA ARG A 271 -26.78 -8.95 -12.82
C ARG A 271 -26.62 -10.28 -12.10
N LEU A 272 -26.12 -11.29 -12.80
CA LEU A 272 -25.79 -12.60 -12.28
C LEU A 272 -24.36 -12.96 -12.68
N LEU A 273 -23.56 -13.36 -11.70
CA LEU A 273 -22.22 -13.91 -11.87
C LEU A 273 -22.17 -15.23 -11.11
N GLU A 274 -22.04 -16.34 -11.82
CA GLU A 274 -21.88 -17.68 -11.23
C GLU A 274 -20.43 -18.11 -11.37
N ALA A 275 -19.72 -18.18 -10.24
CA ALA A 275 -18.29 -18.46 -10.16
C ALA A 275 -17.99 -19.54 -9.11
N LEU A 276 -18.67 -20.70 -9.21
CA LEU A 276 -18.48 -21.84 -8.33
C LEU A 276 -17.22 -22.63 -8.73
N GLY A 277 -16.41 -23.07 -7.77
CA GLY A 277 -15.26 -23.94 -8.02
C GLY A 277 -14.10 -23.22 -8.73
N CYS A 278 -13.95 -21.92 -8.50
CA CYS A 278 -12.95 -21.09 -9.19
C CYS A 278 -11.54 -21.07 -8.54
N GLN A 279 -11.16 -22.16 -7.89
CA GLN A 279 -9.86 -22.27 -7.20
C GLN A 279 -8.73 -22.34 -8.22
N GLY A 280 -7.72 -21.47 -8.09
CA GLY A 280 -6.62 -21.34 -9.05
C GLY A 280 -5.31 -20.92 -8.39
N LEU A 281 -4.21 -21.01 -9.15
CA LEU A 281 -2.88 -20.62 -8.67
C LEU A 281 -2.77 -19.09 -8.51
N GLU A 282 -2.10 -18.64 -7.45
CA GLU A 282 -1.85 -17.22 -7.19
C GLU A 282 -0.69 -16.69 -8.05
N ARG A 283 -0.98 -16.18 -9.24
CA ARG A 283 0.01 -15.48 -10.08
C ARG A 283 -0.53 -14.11 -10.52
N PRO A 284 -0.13 -13.01 -9.86
CA PRO A 284 -0.56 -11.67 -10.26
C PRO A 284 0.03 -11.28 -11.62
N ILE A 285 -0.84 -10.95 -12.58
CA ILE A 285 -0.45 -10.35 -13.88
C ILE A 285 -0.59 -8.83 -13.83
N TYR A 286 -1.54 -8.30 -13.04
CA TYR A 286 -1.86 -6.87 -12.90
C TYR A 286 -2.43 -6.54 -11.51
N GLN A 287 -2.05 -5.40 -10.94
CA GLN A 287 -2.59 -4.88 -9.66
C GLN A 287 -3.14 -3.47 -9.86
N ALA A 288 -4.46 -3.31 -9.75
CA ALA A 288 -5.14 -2.03 -9.98
C ALA A 288 -4.84 -0.99 -8.88
N SER A 289 -4.58 -1.44 -7.64
CA SER A 289 -4.21 -0.57 -6.52
C SER A 289 -2.82 0.10 -6.68
N ASP A 290 -1.93 -0.48 -7.49
CA ASP A 290 -0.65 0.12 -7.87
C ASP A 290 -0.40 -0.10 -9.38
N PRO A 291 -1.06 0.69 -10.26
CA PRO A 291 -0.90 0.57 -11.72
C PRO A 291 0.54 0.83 -12.19
N SER A 292 1.37 1.45 -11.35
CA SER A 292 2.79 1.67 -11.63
C SER A 292 3.68 0.43 -11.37
N GLY A 293 3.14 -0.65 -10.80
CA GLY A 293 3.90 -1.85 -10.45
C GLY A 293 4.55 -2.57 -11.64
N THR A 294 5.56 -3.40 -11.35
CA THR A 294 6.20 -4.25 -12.38
C THR A 294 5.37 -5.50 -12.61
N TYR A 295 4.77 -5.60 -13.79
CA TYR A 295 4.07 -6.80 -14.25
C TYR A 295 5.12 -7.85 -14.63
N ARG A 296 5.28 -8.91 -13.81
CA ARG A 296 6.32 -9.94 -14.01
C ARG A 296 5.76 -11.28 -14.48
N HIS A 297 6.35 -11.82 -15.55
CA HIS A 297 6.75 -13.23 -15.63
C HIS A 297 8.16 -13.37 -15.02
N PHE A 298 8.42 -14.43 -14.25
CA PHE A 298 9.67 -14.68 -13.52
C PHE A 298 10.93 -14.68 -14.42
N SER A 299 11.95 -13.90 -14.05
CA SER A 299 13.36 -14.27 -14.24
C SER A 299 14.24 -13.59 -13.17
N PHE A 300 15.04 -14.40 -12.50
CA PHE A 300 16.00 -14.01 -11.45
C PHE A 300 17.23 -13.31 -12.09
N ALA A 301 17.10 -12.07 -12.53
CA ALA A 301 18.21 -11.11 -12.65
C ALA A 301 17.71 -9.76 -13.16
N ALA A 302 17.96 -8.72 -12.36
CA ALA A 302 18.11 -7.31 -12.73
C ALA A 302 17.14 -6.67 -13.76
N VAL A 303 16.38 -5.69 -13.23
CA VAL A 303 15.68 -4.57 -13.90
C VAL A 303 14.19 -4.78 -14.25
N LEU A 304 13.39 -3.95 -13.57
CA LEU A 304 11.92 -3.82 -13.56
C LEU A 304 11.38 -3.18 -14.85
N HIS A 305 11.24 -3.97 -15.93
CA HIS A 305 10.54 -3.54 -17.15
C HIS A 305 9.44 -4.54 -17.52
N PRO A 306 8.14 -4.20 -17.44
CA PRO A 306 7.09 -5.03 -18.04
C PRO A 306 7.35 -5.18 -19.54
N ARG A 307 7.60 -6.42 -19.97
CA ARG A 307 7.68 -6.80 -21.38
C ARG A 307 6.40 -7.56 -21.74
N LEU A 308 5.57 -6.96 -22.58
CA LEU A 308 4.31 -7.53 -23.05
C LEU A 308 4.52 -8.15 -24.44
N ASP A 309 4.09 -9.39 -24.60
CA ASP A 309 4.02 -10.04 -25.91
C ASP A 309 2.64 -9.77 -26.53
N LEU A 310 2.60 -8.87 -27.51
CA LEU A 310 1.36 -8.48 -28.16
C LEU A 310 0.77 -9.56 -29.07
N ASN A 311 1.43 -10.72 -29.24
CA ASN A 311 0.79 -11.89 -29.84
C ASN A 311 -0.25 -12.53 -28.89
N LEU A 312 -0.13 -12.30 -27.58
CA LEU A 312 -1.01 -12.87 -26.55
C LEU A 312 -2.19 -11.92 -26.23
N PRO A 313 -3.44 -12.41 -26.20
CA PRO A 313 -4.62 -11.58 -25.92
C PRO A 313 -4.58 -10.84 -24.57
N HIS A 314 -4.12 -11.51 -23.51
CA HIS A 314 -4.07 -10.91 -22.17
C HIS A 314 -3.10 -9.71 -22.10
N SER A 315 -1.97 -9.78 -22.83
CA SER A 315 -0.99 -8.70 -22.92
C SER A 315 -1.57 -7.47 -23.64
N ARG A 316 -2.39 -7.69 -24.67
CA ARG A 316 -3.14 -6.64 -25.36
C ARG A 316 -4.21 -6.01 -24.46
N SER A 317 -4.96 -6.83 -23.72
CA SER A 317 -5.95 -6.34 -22.74
C SER A 317 -5.32 -5.53 -21.62
N LEU A 318 -4.17 -5.96 -21.10
CA LEU A 318 -3.40 -5.19 -20.11
C LEU A 318 -3.00 -3.80 -20.65
N LEU A 319 -2.48 -3.74 -21.88
CA LEU A 319 -2.10 -2.47 -22.50
C LEU A 319 -3.30 -1.53 -22.67
N ARG A 320 -4.47 -2.06 -23.10
CA ARG A 320 -5.73 -1.29 -23.19
C ARG A 320 -6.20 -0.79 -21.82
N LEU A 321 -6.06 -1.59 -20.77
CA LEU A 321 -6.39 -1.21 -19.39
C LEU A 321 -5.48 -0.08 -18.88
N LEU A 322 -4.18 -0.12 -19.20
CA LEU A 322 -3.25 0.97 -18.87
C LEU A 322 -3.58 2.26 -19.62
N TYR A 323 -4.00 2.17 -20.89
CA TYR A 323 -4.47 3.35 -21.64
C TYR A 323 -5.74 3.96 -21.02
N LYS A 324 -6.70 3.11 -20.62
CA LYS A 324 -7.90 3.54 -19.88
C LYS A 324 -7.54 4.19 -18.53
N THR A 325 -6.50 3.68 -17.88
CA THR A 325 -5.96 4.27 -16.65
C THR A 325 -5.42 5.68 -16.92
N CYS A 326 -4.65 5.89 -18.00
CA CYS A 326 -4.22 7.23 -18.38
C CYS A 326 -5.39 8.19 -18.62
N GLU A 327 -6.45 7.76 -19.31
CA GLU A 327 -7.64 8.59 -19.53
C GLU A 327 -8.34 8.93 -18.21
N THR A 328 -8.55 7.92 -17.35
CA THR A 328 -9.23 8.08 -16.06
C THR A 328 -8.47 9.03 -15.14
N LEU A 329 -7.15 8.95 -15.15
CA LEU A 329 -6.25 9.75 -14.34
C LEU A 329 -5.83 11.08 -15.00
N LYS A 330 -6.31 11.36 -16.22
CA LYS A 330 -5.91 12.52 -17.05
C LYS A 330 -4.39 12.66 -17.20
N LEU A 331 -3.70 11.54 -17.37
CA LEU A 331 -2.25 11.50 -17.54
C LEU A 331 -1.87 11.73 -19.00
N ASP A 332 -0.79 12.49 -19.21
CA ASP A 332 -0.13 12.53 -20.52
C ASP A 332 0.57 11.20 -20.81
N PHE A 333 0.43 10.71 -22.04
CA PHE A 333 0.94 9.41 -22.44
C PHE A 333 2.47 9.30 -22.32
N GLN A 334 3.20 10.33 -22.75
CA GLN A 334 4.67 10.30 -22.75
C GLN A 334 5.22 10.34 -21.33
N GLN A 335 4.50 11.00 -20.43
CA GLN A 335 4.83 11.05 -19.00
C GLN A 335 4.50 9.74 -18.29
N ALA A 336 3.37 9.11 -18.64
CA ALA A 336 2.92 7.86 -18.04
C ALA A 336 3.74 6.65 -18.51
N PHE A 337 4.05 6.55 -19.82
CA PHE A 337 4.85 5.46 -20.40
C PHE A 337 6.30 5.90 -20.59
N GLN A 338 7.12 5.67 -19.57
CA GLN A 338 8.55 5.94 -19.60
C GLN A 338 9.32 4.78 -20.23
N LYS A 339 10.44 5.05 -20.90
CA LYS A 339 11.32 4.03 -21.51
C LYS A 339 10.57 3.07 -22.47
N LEU A 340 9.57 3.58 -23.19
CA LEU A 340 8.78 2.78 -24.14
C LEU A 340 9.67 2.30 -25.32
N GLN A 341 9.70 0.99 -25.55
CA GLN A 341 10.35 0.35 -26.70
C GLN A 341 9.39 -0.65 -27.33
N TYR A 342 9.31 -0.67 -28.65
CA TYR A 342 8.53 -1.63 -29.42
C TYR A 342 9.42 -2.39 -30.39
N THR A 343 9.28 -3.72 -30.40
CA THR A 343 9.98 -4.61 -31.32
C THR A 343 8.94 -5.34 -32.18
N PRO A 344 8.80 -5.02 -33.48
CA PRO A 344 7.87 -5.71 -34.35
C PRO A 344 8.30 -7.16 -34.62
N ALA A 345 7.34 -8.06 -34.86
CA ALA A 345 7.61 -9.48 -35.11
C ALA A 345 8.27 -9.78 -36.47
N SER A 346 8.21 -8.84 -37.42
CA SER A 346 8.88 -8.90 -38.73
C SER A 346 9.26 -7.49 -39.19
N SER A 347 10.25 -7.36 -40.08
CA SER A 347 10.82 -6.09 -40.58
C SER A 347 9.85 -5.21 -41.41
N GLY A 348 8.56 -5.52 -41.39
CA GLY A 348 7.51 -4.69 -41.98
C GLY A 348 7.11 -3.52 -41.08
N ARG A 349 6.67 -2.41 -41.69
CA ARG A 349 6.18 -1.20 -41.01
C ARG A 349 4.88 -1.47 -40.22
N ASN A 350 4.95 -2.17 -39.09
CA ASN A 350 3.89 -2.13 -38.08
C ASN A 350 4.13 -0.90 -37.21
N SER A 351 3.14 0.00 -37.14
CA SER A 351 3.25 1.24 -36.37
C SER A 351 3.46 0.94 -34.88
N GLU A 352 4.46 1.58 -34.27
CA GLU A 352 4.63 1.62 -32.82
C GLU A 352 3.30 1.99 -32.13
N PRO A 353 3.07 1.56 -30.88
CA PRO A 353 2.03 2.14 -30.05
C PRO A 353 2.27 3.67 -29.93
N ARG A 354 1.60 4.43 -30.82
CA ARG A 354 1.69 5.88 -31.01
C ARG A 354 1.55 6.65 -29.70
N ARG A 355 2.27 7.78 -29.63
CA ARG A 355 2.43 8.66 -28.47
C ARG A 355 1.17 9.41 -27.98
N ASP A 356 0.03 9.23 -28.63
CA ASP A 356 -1.21 9.94 -28.30
C ASP A 356 -2.37 8.95 -28.11
N CYS A 357 -2.77 8.74 -26.85
CA CYS A 357 -3.89 7.88 -26.48
C CYS A 357 -5.23 8.31 -27.10
N SER A 358 -5.40 9.61 -27.39
CA SER A 358 -6.65 10.12 -27.96
C SER A 358 -6.83 9.70 -29.42
N VAL A 359 -5.72 9.62 -30.17
CA VAL A 359 -5.69 9.20 -31.58
C VAL A 359 -5.83 7.67 -31.73
N MET A 360 -5.48 6.90 -30.70
CA MET A 360 -5.70 5.44 -30.65
C MET A 360 -7.14 5.01 -30.41
N ARG A 361 -8.03 5.96 -30.09
CA ARG A 361 -9.42 5.67 -29.77
C ARG A 361 -10.29 5.75 -31.03
N VAL A 362 -10.58 4.60 -31.62
CA VAL A 362 -11.61 4.48 -32.68
C VAL A 362 -12.86 3.88 -32.05
N LEU A 363 -14.01 4.54 -32.18
CA LEU A 363 -15.28 4.07 -31.61
C LEU A 363 -15.22 3.71 -30.11
N HIS A 364 -14.41 4.45 -29.33
CA HIS A 364 -14.20 4.21 -27.89
C HIS A 364 -13.42 2.94 -27.52
N VAL A 365 -12.70 2.36 -28.49
CA VAL A 365 -11.82 1.22 -28.30
C VAL A 365 -10.38 1.65 -28.55
N TYR A 366 -9.49 1.29 -27.63
CA TYR A 366 -8.06 1.48 -27.81
C TYR A 366 -7.50 0.46 -28.81
N THR A 367 -7.03 0.93 -29.95
CA THR A 367 -6.36 0.08 -30.93
C THR A 367 -4.93 -0.21 -30.47
N VAL A 368 -4.62 -1.49 -30.23
CA VAL A 368 -3.27 -1.99 -29.91
C VAL A 368 -2.78 -2.91 -31.03
N PRO A 369 -1.47 -2.95 -31.33
CA PRO A 369 -0.92 -3.90 -32.29
C PRO A 369 -1.22 -5.35 -31.88
N THR A 370 -1.40 -6.24 -32.86
CA THR A 370 -1.70 -7.66 -32.64
C THR A 370 -0.46 -8.56 -32.68
N THR A 371 0.71 -7.99 -32.94
CA THR A 371 2.00 -8.69 -33.01
C THR A 371 3.13 -7.82 -32.46
N GLY A 372 4.25 -8.45 -32.09
CA GLY A 372 5.45 -7.79 -31.58
C GLY A 372 5.52 -7.73 -30.05
N THR A 373 6.62 -7.21 -29.52
CA THR A 373 6.82 -7.06 -28.07
C THR A 373 6.98 -5.60 -27.68
N VAL A 374 6.35 -5.20 -26.57
CA VAL A 374 6.42 -3.83 -26.03
C VAL A 374 7.03 -3.87 -24.62
N SER A 375 8.00 -3.02 -24.35
CA SER A 375 8.54 -2.80 -22.99
C SER A 375 8.42 -1.33 -22.58
N PHE A 376 8.10 -1.07 -21.31
CA PHE A 376 7.96 0.29 -20.75
C PHE A 376 8.09 0.29 -19.22
N CYS A 377 8.07 1.46 -18.60
CA CYS A 377 7.76 1.68 -17.19
C CYS A 377 6.50 2.55 -17.11
N PHE A 378 5.47 2.10 -16.39
CA PHE A 378 4.24 2.88 -16.22
C PHE A 378 4.31 3.69 -14.93
N CYS A 379 4.10 5.00 -14.99
CA CYS A 379 4.22 5.91 -13.85
C CYS A 379 2.95 6.76 -13.70
N ILE A 380 2.43 6.85 -12.47
CA ILE A 380 1.25 7.67 -12.14
C ILE A 380 1.60 8.85 -11.23
N ASP A 381 2.88 9.19 -11.06
CA ASP A 381 3.33 10.18 -10.08
C ASP A 381 2.77 11.58 -10.35
N ASN A 382 2.52 11.93 -11.61
CA ASN A 382 1.88 13.21 -11.96
C ASN A 382 0.42 13.27 -11.49
N ALA A 383 -0.34 12.18 -11.63
CA ALA A 383 -1.68 12.10 -11.07
C ALA A 383 -1.64 12.12 -9.54
N ARG A 384 -0.68 11.43 -8.91
CA ARG A 384 -0.46 11.47 -7.45
C ARG A 384 -0.16 12.89 -6.97
N ALA A 385 0.68 13.62 -7.70
CA ALA A 385 1.03 14.99 -7.35
C ALA A 385 -0.17 15.94 -7.43
N ALA A 386 -1.10 15.73 -8.36
CA ALA A 386 -2.33 16.53 -8.48
C ALA A 386 -3.36 16.24 -7.35
N LEU A 387 -3.14 15.21 -6.52
CA LEU A 387 -4.02 14.90 -5.38
C LEU A 387 -3.90 15.90 -4.25
N VAL A 388 -2.81 16.67 -4.19
CA VAL A 388 -2.59 17.72 -3.18
C VAL A 388 -2.69 19.09 -3.86
N PRO A 389 -3.38 20.09 -3.26
CA PRO A 389 -3.46 21.44 -3.82
C PRO A 389 -2.08 22.05 -4.08
N GLU A 390 -1.97 22.83 -5.17
CA GLU A 390 -0.74 23.53 -5.51
C GLU A 390 -0.36 24.55 -4.42
N GLY A 391 0.92 24.57 -4.03
CA GLY A 391 1.46 25.46 -3.01
C GLY A 391 1.45 24.90 -1.59
N GLU A 392 0.84 23.74 -1.35
CA GLU A 392 0.87 23.10 -0.03
C GLU A 392 2.16 22.30 0.16
N GLY A 393 2.94 22.72 1.15
CA GLY A 393 4.29 22.22 1.39
C GLY A 393 4.45 21.30 2.60
N LEU A 394 5.69 20.87 2.80
CA LEU A 394 6.12 20.10 3.98
C LEU A 394 6.33 21.01 5.21
N ASP A 395 6.11 22.32 5.08
CA ASP A 395 6.32 23.33 6.12
C ASP A 395 5.13 23.51 7.08
N GLY A 396 4.05 22.73 6.91
CA GLY A 396 2.88 22.78 7.79
C GLY A 396 1.98 24.01 7.59
N SER A 397 2.21 24.81 6.54
CA SER A 397 1.41 26.00 6.21
C SER A 397 -0.04 25.69 5.83
N PHE A 398 -0.36 24.43 5.54
CA PHE A 398 -1.70 24.00 5.19
C PHE A 398 -2.73 24.29 6.31
N ARG A 399 -3.89 24.83 5.93
CA ARG A 399 -5.01 25.20 6.82
C ARG A 399 -6.33 24.53 6.42
N GLY A 400 -6.28 23.41 5.71
CA GLY A 400 -7.48 22.69 5.31
C GLY A 400 -8.25 22.08 6.49
N PRO A 401 -9.49 21.64 6.24
CA PRO A 401 -10.40 21.13 7.28
C PRO A 401 -9.97 19.80 7.90
N ARG A 402 -9.03 19.08 7.26
CA ARG A 402 -8.41 17.84 7.76
C ARG A 402 -6.90 17.90 7.51
N PRO A 403 -6.08 17.15 8.25
CA PRO A 403 -4.64 17.10 8.03
C PRO A 403 -4.23 16.61 6.62
N LEU A 404 -3.09 17.09 6.13
CA LEU A 404 -2.66 16.96 4.73
C LEU A 404 -2.39 15.51 4.29
N ALA A 405 -1.72 14.72 5.13
CA ALA A 405 -1.30 13.36 4.77
C ALA A 405 -2.51 12.43 4.68
N SER A 406 -3.44 12.57 5.63
CA SER A 406 -4.73 11.88 5.59
C SER A 406 -5.55 12.23 4.35
N ILE A 407 -5.60 13.51 3.95
CA ILE A 407 -6.30 13.93 2.71
C ILE A 407 -5.66 13.31 1.47
N TYR A 408 -4.33 13.38 1.35
CA TYR A 408 -3.58 12.80 0.23
C TYR A 408 -3.93 11.32 0.05
N LEU A 409 -3.82 10.58 1.15
CA LEU A 409 -4.09 9.16 1.24
C LEU A 409 -5.56 8.81 0.89
N ASP A 410 -6.53 9.55 1.44
CA ASP A 410 -7.95 9.38 1.13
C ASP A 410 -8.23 9.59 -0.36
N ARG A 411 -7.70 10.67 -0.94
CA ARG A 411 -7.86 10.98 -2.36
C ARG A 411 -7.19 9.92 -3.23
N HIS A 412 -6.03 9.42 -2.81
CA HIS A 412 -5.31 8.36 -3.50
C HIS A 412 -6.12 7.07 -3.59
N PHE A 413 -6.64 6.56 -2.47
CA PHE A 413 -7.47 5.36 -2.51
C PHE A 413 -8.82 5.61 -3.20
N ALA A 414 -9.42 6.80 -3.08
CA ALA A 414 -10.64 7.11 -3.82
C ALA A 414 -10.43 7.13 -5.34
N LEU A 415 -9.21 7.46 -5.80
CA LEU A 415 -8.83 7.47 -7.21
C LEU A 415 -8.59 6.06 -7.77
N LEU A 416 -8.00 5.16 -6.98
CA LEU A 416 -7.54 3.84 -7.45
C LEU A 416 -8.46 2.67 -7.04
N ARG A 417 -9.18 2.79 -5.92
CA ARG A 417 -10.03 1.71 -5.41
C ARG A 417 -11.50 1.97 -5.79
N PRO A 418 -12.04 1.28 -6.82
CA PRO A 418 -13.44 1.44 -7.18
C PRO A 418 -14.38 1.07 -6.04
N LYS A 419 -15.55 1.72 -6.04
CA LYS A 419 -16.70 1.34 -5.21
C LYS A 419 -17.65 0.47 -6.00
N LEU A 420 -18.19 -0.57 -5.36
CA LEU A 420 -19.27 -1.36 -5.94
C LEU A 420 -20.58 -0.56 -5.88
N THR A 421 -21.27 -0.43 -7.01
CA THR A 421 -22.58 0.23 -7.04
C THR A 421 -23.64 -0.65 -6.37
N PHE A 422 -24.70 -0.05 -5.79
CA PHE A 422 -25.75 -0.79 -5.08
C PHE A 422 -26.34 -1.98 -5.88
N ARG A 423 -26.62 -1.79 -7.17
CA ARG A 423 -27.15 -2.86 -8.05
C ARG A 423 -26.19 -4.05 -8.19
N LYS A 424 -24.89 -3.80 -8.08
CA LYS A 424 -23.82 -4.79 -8.30
C LYS A 424 -23.43 -5.49 -7.00
N VAL A 425 -23.57 -4.79 -5.87
CA VAL A 425 -23.43 -5.37 -4.53
C VAL A 425 -24.39 -6.55 -4.33
N VAL A 426 -25.64 -6.44 -4.79
CA VAL A 426 -26.61 -7.55 -4.68
C VAL A 426 -26.15 -8.80 -5.44
N CYS A 427 -25.64 -8.63 -6.67
CA CYS A 427 -25.09 -9.73 -7.46
C CYS A 427 -23.93 -10.42 -6.73
N LEU A 428 -22.99 -9.64 -6.20
CA LEU A 428 -21.86 -10.16 -5.44
C LEU A 428 -22.29 -10.89 -4.16
N LEU A 429 -23.19 -10.30 -3.37
CA LEU A 429 -23.67 -10.90 -2.13
C LEU A 429 -24.46 -12.19 -2.39
N ALA A 430 -25.25 -12.24 -3.47
CA ALA A 430 -25.94 -13.45 -3.90
C ALA A 430 -24.93 -14.57 -4.23
N GLN A 431 -23.86 -14.27 -4.96
CA GLN A 431 -22.80 -15.23 -5.24
C GLN A 431 -22.02 -15.62 -3.97
N PHE A 432 -21.73 -14.67 -3.08
CA PHE A 432 -21.05 -14.99 -1.82
C PHE A 432 -21.89 -15.92 -0.91
N ARG A 433 -23.22 -15.71 -0.89
CA ARG A 433 -24.18 -16.54 -0.16
C ARG A 433 -24.39 -17.91 -0.83
N SER A 434 -24.32 -18.02 -2.16
CA SER A 434 -24.40 -19.32 -2.85
C SER A 434 -23.24 -20.25 -2.47
N LEU A 435 -22.10 -19.69 -2.05
CA LEU A 435 -20.93 -20.40 -1.56
C LEU A 435 -20.99 -20.77 -0.07
N LYS A 436 -22.15 -20.63 0.59
CA LYS A 436 -22.29 -20.99 2.01
C LYS A 436 -21.93 -22.47 2.23
N GLY A 437 -21.00 -22.72 3.14
CA GLY A 437 -20.42 -24.04 3.40
C GLY A 437 -19.13 -24.35 2.63
N ARG A 438 -18.68 -23.44 1.75
CA ARG A 438 -17.42 -23.54 1.00
C ARG A 438 -16.45 -22.43 1.43
N SER A 439 -15.81 -22.61 2.59
CA SER A 439 -14.96 -21.59 3.23
C SER A 439 -13.82 -21.10 2.33
N ASP A 440 -13.18 -22.00 1.59
CA ASP A 440 -12.03 -21.65 0.74
C ASP A 440 -12.45 -20.77 -0.44
N GLU A 441 -13.60 -21.05 -1.04
CA GLU A 441 -14.14 -20.25 -2.14
C GLU A 441 -14.64 -18.89 -1.66
N GLN A 442 -15.30 -18.82 -0.49
CA GLN A 442 -15.65 -17.54 0.13
C GLN A 442 -14.40 -16.70 0.40
N LYS A 443 -13.33 -17.32 0.92
CA LYS A 443 -12.06 -16.63 1.18
C LYS A 443 -11.47 -16.00 -0.08
N LEU A 444 -11.50 -16.68 -1.23
CA LEU A 444 -11.01 -16.13 -2.50
C LEU A 444 -11.74 -14.84 -2.91
N ILE A 445 -13.06 -14.75 -2.70
CA ILE A 445 -13.83 -13.51 -2.93
C ILE A 445 -13.40 -12.43 -1.93
N LEU A 446 -13.22 -12.77 -0.66
CA LEU A 446 -12.78 -11.81 0.35
C LEU A 446 -11.37 -11.26 0.06
N ASP A 447 -10.43 -12.11 -0.35
CA ASP A 447 -9.07 -11.74 -0.75
C ASP A 447 -9.08 -10.87 -2.02
N ALA A 448 -10.07 -11.06 -2.89
CA ALA A 448 -10.28 -10.20 -4.04
C ALA A 448 -10.80 -8.81 -3.63
N LEU A 449 -11.76 -8.77 -2.71
CA LEU A 449 -12.33 -7.53 -2.19
C LEU A 449 -11.33 -6.69 -1.39
N SER A 450 -10.47 -7.31 -0.57
CA SER A 450 -9.56 -6.60 0.33
C SER A 450 -8.50 -5.76 -0.39
N SER A 451 -8.18 -6.06 -1.65
CA SER A 451 -7.05 -5.44 -2.35
C SER A 451 -7.43 -4.22 -3.18
N ASP A 452 -8.48 -4.33 -4.00
CA ASP A 452 -8.79 -3.32 -5.01
C ASP A 452 -10.00 -2.44 -4.67
N PHE A 453 -10.78 -2.76 -3.63
CA PHE A 453 -12.09 -2.11 -3.44
C PHE A 453 -12.14 -1.19 -2.22
N SER A 454 -12.89 -0.10 -2.37
CA SER A 454 -13.34 0.71 -1.24
C SER A 454 -14.68 0.17 -0.74
N LEU A 455 -14.71 -0.25 0.52
CA LEU A 455 -15.84 -0.92 1.13
C LEU A 455 -16.63 0.04 2.03
N GLU A 456 -17.95 -0.08 1.97
CA GLU A 456 -18.88 0.67 2.80
C GLU A 456 -19.32 -0.19 4.00
N TYR A 457 -19.73 0.49 5.08
CA TYR A 457 -20.09 -0.15 6.34
C TYR A 457 -21.24 -1.17 6.17
N ASP A 458 -22.31 -0.80 5.45
CA ASP A 458 -23.49 -1.67 5.28
C ASP A 458 -23.15 -2.97 4.54
N PHE A 459 -22.23 -2.90 3.57
CA PHE A 459 -21.73 -4.08 2.86
C PHE A 459 -20.99 -5.03 3.81
N LEU A 460 -20.18 -4.50 4.72
CA LEU A 460 -19.45 -5.32 5.70
C LEU A 460 -20.38 -6.03 6.66
N SER A 461 -21.48 -5.39 7.08
CA SER A 461 -22.46 -6.02 7.96
C SER A 461 -22.98 -7.31 7.34
N ILE A 462 -23.45 -7.24 6.09
CA ILE A 462 -24.07 -8.38 5.40
C ILE A 462 -23.04 -9.47 5.10
N ILE A 463 -21.85 -9.10 4.62
CA ILE A 463 -20.83 -10.11 4.28
C ILE A 463 -20.30 -10.85 5.51
N CYS A 464 -20.26 -10.19 6.67
CA CYS A 464 -19.86 -10.83 7.93
C CYS A 464 -20.93 -11.77 8.50
N GLU A 465 -22.20 -11.50 8.23
CA GLU A 465 -23.31 -12.40 8.61
C GLU A 465 -23.32 -13.68 7.75
N ASP A 466 -23.02 -13.55 6.45
CA ASP A 466 -23.01 -14.68 5.52
C ASP A 466 -21.64 -15.41 5.46
N SER A 467 -20.60 -14.90 6.13
CA SER A 467 -19.27 -15.52 6.13
C SER A 467 -19.14 -16.66 7.15
N PHE A 468 -18.24 -17.60 6.86
CA PHE A 468 -17.91 -18.68 7.78
C PHE A 468 -17.28 -18.19 9.10
N ASN A 469 -16.47 -17.12 9.04
CA ASN A 469 -15.81 -16.55 10.20
C ASN A 469 -15.78 -15.02 10.12
N SER A 470 -16.68 -14.36 10.83
CA SER A 470 -16.80 -12.89 10.86
C SER A 470 -15.52 -12.18 11.33
N ILE A 471 -14.74 -12.80 12.24
CA ILE A 471 -13.47 -12.22 12.72
C ILE A 471 -12.44 -12.17 11.59
N ASP A 472 -12.24 -13.28 10.88
CA ASP A 472 -11.28 -13.34 9.77
C ASP A 472 -11.73 -12.46 8.60
N THR A 473 -13.03 -12.46 8.29
CA THR A 473 -13.63 -11.58 7.28
C THR A 473 -13.38 -10.11 7.61
N LEU A 474 -13.63 -9.68 8.85
CA LEU A 474 -13.37 -8.29 9.26
C LEU A 474 -11.88 -7.96 9.21
N CYS A 475 -10.99 -8.83 9.72
CA CYS A 475 -9.56 -8.60 9.66
C CYS A 475 -9.03 -8.44 8.22
N LEU A 476 -9.63 -9.16 7.27
CA LEU A 476 -9.26 -9.10 5.85
C LEU A 476 -9.81 -7.84 5.16
N LEU A 477 -11.06 -7.46 5.45
CA LEU A 477 -11.74 -6.36 4.75
C LEU A 477 -11.56 -4.98 5.40
N VAL A 478 -11.14 -4.89 6.66
CA VAL A 478 -11.08 -3.62 7.40
C VAL A 478 -10.15 -2.58 6.73
N ALA A 479 -9.08 -3.03 6.06
CA ALA A 479 -8.18 -2.18 5.29
C ALA A 479 -8.82 -1.56 4.03
N GLY A 480 -9.90 -2.16 3.52
CA GLY A 480 -10.69 -1.64 2.40
C GLY A 480 -11.73 -0.60 2.83
N VAL A 481 -11.99 -0.45 4.13
CA VAL A 481 -12.98 0.49 4.66
C VAL A 481 -12.48 1.91 4.52
N ALA A 482 -13.29 2.76 3.90
CA ALA A 482 -12.97 4.18 3.75
C ALA A 482 -12.60 4.82 5.11
N ARG A 483 -11.46 5.51 5.13
CA ARG A 483 -10.64 5.79 6.33
C ARG A 483 -11.21 6.88 7.23
N SER A 484 -12.29 6.56 7.93
CA SER A 484 -12.81 7.37 9.03
C SER A 484 -12.71 6.57 10.32
N GLN A 485 -12.18 7.17 11.39
CA GLN A 485 -12.19 6.56 12.72
C GLN A 485 -13.61 6.17 13.15
N VAL A 486 -14.63 6.95 12.75
CA VAL A 486 -16.04 6.63 13.00
C VAL A 486 -16.44 5.36 12.26
N ARG A 487 -16.08 5.21 10.98
CA ARG A 487 -16.42 4.01 10.20
C ARG A 487 -15.69 2.78 10.73
N LEU A 488 -14.41 2.89 11.05
CA LEU A 488 -13.65 1.80 11.67
C LEU A 488 -14.25 1.39 13.02
N PHE A 489 -14.64 2.38 13.84
CA PHE A 489 -15.34 2.11 15.10
C PHE A 489 -16.67 1.39 14.86
N LEU A 490 -17.51 1.89 13.94
CA LEU A 490 -18.78 1.24 13.58
C LEU A 490 -18.54 -0.18 13.09
N THR A 491 -17.56 -0.41 12.21
CA THR A 491 -17.19 -1.76 11.74
C THR A 491 -16.87 -2.70 12.89
N LEU A 492 -16.21 -2.21 13.95
CA LEU A 492 -15.91 -3.00 15.14
C LEU A 492 -17.15 -3.27 16.02
N THR A 493 -18.19 -2.44 15.94
CA THR A 493 -19.44 -2.66 16.70
C THR A 493 -20.26 -3.85 16.21
N HIS A 494 -19.98 -4.37 15.01
CA HIS A 494 -20.61 -5.61 14.51
C HIS A 494 -20.26 -6.84 15.32
N LEU A 495 -19.17 -6.81 16.09
CA LEU A 495 -18.73 -7.94 16.88
C LEU A 495 -19.63 -8.06 18.11
N PRO A 496 -20.49 -9.10 18.21
CA PRO A 496 -21.51 -9.19 19.26
C PRO A 496 -20.92 -9.35 20.66
N ARG A 497 -19.63 -9.70 20.78
CA ARG A 497 -18.97 -9.99 22.05
C ARG A 497 -17.67 -9.19 22.20
N LEU A 498 -17.44 -8.64 23.39
CA LEU A 498 -16.19 -7.95 23.74
C LEU A 498 -14.93 -8.78 23.46
N ARG A 499 -14.99 -10.10 23.66
CA ARG A 499 -13.86 -11.01 23.36
C ARG A 499 -13.48 -10.97 21.88
N GLU A 500 -14.45 -10.91 20.98
CA GLU A 500 -14.23 -10.89 19.54
C GLU A 500 -13.70 -9.53 19.10
N TYR A 501 -14.27 -8.45 19.66
CA TYR A 501 -13.72 -7.10 19.55
C TYR A 501 -12.24 -7.04 19.91
N ILE A 502 -11.86 -7.57 21.08
CA ILE A 502 -10.46 -7.58 21.53
C ILE A 502 -9.57 -8.39 20.56
N LYS A 503 -10.07 -9.50 20.01
CA LYS A 503 -9.32 -10.30 19.03
C LYS A 503 -9.07 -9.53 17.73
N VAL A 504 -10.09 -8.89 17.17
CA VAL A 504 -9.94 -8.07 15.95
C VAL A 504 -9.03 -6.89 16.22
N TYR A 505 -9.25 -6.17 17.33
CA TYR A 505 -8.42 -5.02 17.71
C TYR A 505 -6.93 -5.40 17.82
N LYS A 506 -6.60 -6.51 18.48
CA LYS A 506 -5.21 -6.98 18.59
C LYS A 506 -4.61 -7.39 17.25
N ARG A 507 -5.38 -8.02 16.36
CA ARG A 507 -4.90 -8.42 15.01
C ARG A 507 -4.71 -7.23 14.07
N CYS A 508 -5.50 -6.18 14.26
CA CYS A 508 -5.54 -5.00 13.39
C CYS A 508 -4.93 -3.75 14.05
N GLU A 509 -4.25 -3.91 15.19
CA GLU A 509 -3.76 -2.82 16.05
C GLU A 509 -2.89 -1.82 15.26
N ARG A 510 -1.98 -2.33 14.43
CA ARG A 510 -1.06 -1.53 13.61
C ARG A 510 -1.82 -0.58 12.69
N LEU A 511 -2.93 -1.03 12.09
CA LEU A 511 -3.78 -0.21 11.24
C LEU A 511 -4.59 0.81 12.06
N PHE A 512 -5.14 0.42 13.20
CA PHE A 512 -5.96 1.31 14.03
C PHE A 512 -5.17 2.41 14.73
N VAL A 513 -3.92 2.15 15.08
CA VAL A 513 -3.02 3.12 15.73
C VAL A 513 -2.22 3.94 14.71
N PHE A 514 -2.21 3.55 13.43
CA PHE A 514 -1.48 4.27 12.39
C PHE A 514 -2.01 5.71 12.23
N ASN A 515 -1.14 6.67 12.47
CA ASN A 515 -1.42 8.09 12.28
C ASN A 515 -0.64 8.60 11.06
N ALA A 516 -1.33 8.76 9.93
CA ALA A 516 -0.71 9.20 8.69
C ALA A 516 -0.08 10.60 8.78
N ASP A 517 -0.58 11.46 9.67
CA ASP A 517 -0.12 12.83 9.85
C ASP A 517 1.04 12.95 10.83
N SER A 518 1.24 11.93 11.68
CA SER A 518 2.42 11.73 12.51
C SER A 518 2.98 10.31 12.33
N PRO A 519 3.48 9.96 11.12
CA PRO A 519 3.89 8.60 10.81
C PRO A 519 5.30 8.28 11.34
N THR A 520 5.99 9.23 11.98
CA THR A 520 7.38 9.03 12.39
C THR A 520 7.50 8.00 13.51
N GLY A 521 8.30 6.97 13.27
CA GLY A 521 8.44 5.85 14.18
C GLY A 521 9.02 4.59 13.54
N ARG A 522 9.18 3.54 14.35
CA ARG A 522 9.62 2.22 13.90
C ARG A 522 8.41 1.36 13.61
N TYR A 523 8.46 0.67 12.47
CA TYR A 523 7.46 -0.27 12.00
C TYR A 523 8.12 -1.64 11.81
N SER A 524 7.44 -2.67 12.29
CA SER A 524 7.73 -4.08 11.99
C SER A 524 6.39 -4.67 11.56
N LEU A 525 6.27 -4.99 10.28
CA LEU A 525 5.00 -5.26 9.59
C LEU A 525 5.06 -6.66 8.97
N ASP A 526 4.11 -7.53 9.31
CA ASP A 526 4.01 -8.85 8.68
C ASP A 526 3.21 -8.71 7.37
N LEU A 527 3.88 -8.79 6.22
CA LEU A 527 3.25 -8.55 4.94
C LEU A 527 2.25 -9.65 4.52
N ARG A 528 2.14 -10.75 5.28
CA ARG A 528 1.06 -11.74 5.14
C ARG A 528 -0.25 -11.25 5.78
N SER A 529 -0.16 -10.32 6.72
CA SER A 529 -1.32 -9.71 7.38
C SER A 529 -1.89 -8.58 6.51
N PRO A 530 -3.17 -8.64 6.10
CA PRO A 530 -3.78 -7.60 5.27
C PRO A 530 -3.71 -6.19 5.87
N THR A 531 -3.81 -6.09 7.20
CA THR A 531 -3.76 -4.79 7.88
C THR A 531 -2.36 -4.19 7.91
N ASP A 532 -1.34 -5.04 8.06
CA ASP A 532 0.05 -4.60 8.08
C ASP A 532 0.54 -4.27 6.68
N TYR A 533 0.12 -5.07 5.70
CA TYR A 533 0.31 -4.77 4.28
C TYR A 533 -0.29 -3.41 3.94
N ALA A 534 -1.50 -3.10 4.42
CA ALA A 534 -2.12 -1.80 4.23
C ALA A 534 -1.31 -0.66 4.88
N VAL A 535 -0.73 -0.87 6.07
CA VAL A 535 0.18 0.12 6.69
C VAL A 535 1.46 0.29 5.86
N ALA A 536 2.05 -0.79 5.37
CA ALA A 536 3.22 -0.73 4.48
C ALA A 536 2.91 0.01 3.18
N GLU A 537 1.74 -0.26 2.59
CA GLU A 537 1.24 0.43 1.38
C GLU A 537 1.06 1.94 1.65
N MET A 538 0.47 2.31 2.79
CA MET A 538 0.32 3.72 3.18
C MET A 538 1.68 4.41 3.40
N LEU A 539 2.63 3.75 4.07
CA LEU A 539 3.99 4.29 4.28
C LEU A 539 4.72 4.47 2.95
N LYS A 540 4.61 3.50 2.02
CA LYS A 540 5.13 3.61 0.65
C LYS A 540 4.55 4.82 -0.08
N MET A 541 3.23 5.03 0.01
CA MET A 541 2.57 6.18 -0.62
C MET A 541 3.02 7.51 -0.02
N LEU A 542 3.15 7.58 1.31
CA LEU A 542 3.65 8.78 1.99
C LEU A 542 5.11 9.08 1.62
N ASP A 543 5.97 8.05 1.56
CA ASP A 543 7.36 8.20 1.13
C ASP A 543 7.47 8.78 -0.28
N ALA A 544 6.73 8.21 -1.24
CA ALA A 544 6.71 8.66 -2.63
C ALA A 544 6.20 10.11 -2.76
N TRP A 545 5.15 10.45 -2.00
CA TRP A 545 4.59 11.80 -2.02
C TRP A 545 5.52 12.84 -1.39
N GLU A 546 6.03 12.58 -0.18
CA GLU A 546 6.95 13.49 0.50
C GLU A 546 8.24 13.70 -0.31
N THR A 547 8.77 12.63 -0.91
CA THR A 547 9.89 12.69 -1.86
C THR A 547 9.60 13.61 -3.05
N SER A 548 8.42 13.45 -3.67
CA SER A 548 8.01 14.27 -4.81
C SER A 548 7.89 15.76 -4.44
N VAL A 549 7.28 16.06 -3.30
CA VAL A 549 7.12 17.45 -2.81
C VAL A 549 8.47 18.06 -2.46
N ALA A 550 9.33 17.33 -1.76
CA ALA A 550 10.67 17.81 -1.38
C ALA A 550 11.51 18.19 -2.61
N ARG A 551 11.48 17.36 -3.66
CA ARG A 551 12.17 17.65 -4.93
C ARG A 551 11.59 18.86 -5.65
N LYS A 552 10.26 19.00 -5.71
CA LYS A 552 9.60 20.16 -6.34
C LYS A 552 9.91 21.48 -5.63
N GLN A 553 10.06 21.42 -4.31
CA GLN A 553 10.43 22.57 -3.47
C GLN A 553 11.94 22.83 -3.43
N ASN A 554 12.76 22.06 -4.17
CA ASN A 554 14.22 22.13 -4.15
C ASN A 554 14.80 22.06 -2.73
N LEU A 555 14.22 21.20 -1.88
CA LEU A 555 14.75 20.97 -0.54
C LEU A 555 16.06 20.17 -0.61
N GLU A 556 17.00 20.53 0.25
CA GLU A 556 18.24 19.78 0.46
C GLU A 556 17.92 18.35 0.91
N ASP A 557 18.63 17.37 0.36
CA ASP A 557 18.42 15.97 0.71
C ASP A 557 18.95 15.67 2.12
N ARG A 558 18.09 15.08 2.95
CA ARG A 558 18.36 14.73 4.36
C ARG A 558 18.14 13.24 4.62
N SER A 559 17.95 12.46 3.56
CA SER A 559 17.69 11.03 3.64
C SER A 559 18.98 10.25 3.94
N GLN A 560 18.82 9.07 4.54
CA GLN A 560 19.92 8.16 4.84
C GLN A 560 20.71 7.75 3.59
N TYR A 561 20.07 7.72 2.41
CA TYR A 561 20.66 7.19 1.18
C TYR A 561 20.89 8.24 0.10
N GLY A 562 20.58 9.52 0.34
CA GLY A 562 20.71 10.56 -0.68
C GLY A 562 19.73 10.39 -1.84
N ASN A 563 18.49 9.99 -1.53
CA ASN A 563 17.40 9.80 -2.48
C ASN A 563 16.09 10.51 -2.11
N TRP A 564 16.11 11.43 -1.13
CA TRP A 564 14.96 12.12 -0.52
C TRP A 564 13.94 11.23 0.21
N SER A 565 14.21 9.93 0.36
CA SER A 565 13.28 9.02 1.03
C SER A 565 13.13 9.35 2.52
N SER A 566 11.89 9.24 3.01
CA SER A 566 11.52 9.30 4.42
C SER A 566 11.86 8.01 5.16
N VAL A 567 12.15 6.94 4.41
CA VAL A 567 12.39 5.60 4.93
C VAL A 567 13.86 5.41 5.25
N ARG A 568 14.11 4.78 6.41
CA ARG A 568 15.44 4.51 6.96
C ARG A 568 15.48 3.11 7.56
N ASN A 569 16.68 2.54 7.66
CA ASN A 569 16.91 1.22 8.27
C ASN A 569 15.95 0.13 7.74
N CYS A 570 15.57 0.23 6.47
CA CYS A 570 14.56 -0.62 5.88
C CYS A 570 15.16 -1.98 5.52
N THR A 571 14.59 -3.04 6.06
CA THR A 571 15.02 -4.42 5.80
C THR A 571 13.82 -5.31 5.50
N HIS A 572 13.99 -6.17 4.50
CA HIS A 572 13.08 -7.28 4.21
C HIS A 572 13.92 -8.55 4.11
N GLN A 573 13.56 -9.60 4.86
CA GLN A 573 14.38 -10.82 4.99
C GLN A 573 15.84 -10.54 5.43
N ASN A 574 16.06 -9.52 6.27
CA ASN A 574 17.39 -9.03 6.67
C ASN A 574 18.24 -8.46 5.51
N VAL A 575 17.65 -8.23 4.33
CA VAL A 575 18.29 -7.54 3.21
C VAL A 575 17.96 -6.06 3.28
N LEU A 576 18.99 -5.23 3.24
CA LEU A 576 18.85 -3.76 3.28
C LEU A 576 18.21 -3.25 1.99
N MET A 577 17.18 -2.42 2.14
CA MET A 577 16.46 -1.76 1.06
C MET A 577 16.66 -0.25 1.15
N THR A 578 16.98 0.38 0.02
CA THR A 578 17.30 1.82 -0.05
C THR A 578 16.13 2.71 -0.45
N SER A 579 15.09 2.15 -1.07
CA SER A 579 13.89 2.88 -1.50
C SER A 579 12.66 1.99 -1.34
N LEU A 580 11.68 2.44 -0.56
CA LEU A 580 10.38 1.75 -0.42
C LEU A 580 9.44 2.12 -1.57
N ALA A 581 9.49 3.38 -2.01
CA ALA A 581 8.67 3.90 -3.11
C ALA A 581 8.83 3.09 -4.42
N ASP A 582 10.06 2.65 -4.72
CA ASP A 582 10.38 1.90 -5.96
C ASP A 582 10.12 0.39 -5.84
N TRP A 583 9.76 -0.10 -4.66
CA TRP A 583 9.65 -1.54 -4.38
C TRP A 583 8.23 -2.07 -4.54
N ILE A 584 8.10 -3.28 -5.10
CA ILE A 584 6.83 -4.01 -5.11
C ILE A 584 6.70 -4.71 -3.77
N LEU A 585 5.70 -4.32 -2.98
CA LEU A 585 5.45 -4.93 -1.68
C LEU A 585 5.05 -6.40 -1.87
N PRO A 586 5.83 -7.36 -1.35
CA PRO A 586 5.49 -8.77 -1.40
C PRO A 586 4.38 -9.10 -0.39
N PHE A 587 3.70 -10.23 -0.56
CA PHE A 587 2.68 -10.73 0.37
C PHE A 587 3.24 -11.73 1.39
N PHE A 588 4.54 -11.66 1.67
CA PHE A 588 5.24 -12.60 2.55
C PHE A 588 6.31 -11.91 3.37
N GLU A 589 6.58 -12.52 4.53
CA GLU A 589 7.65 -12.15 5.46
C GLU A 589 7.45 -10.77 6.13
N THR A 590 8.37 -10.42 7.01
CA THR A 590 8.34 -9.18 7.77
C THR A 590 9.15 -8.08 7.08
N LEU A 591 8.54 -6.89 7.00
CA LEU A 591 9.19 -5.63 6.64
C LEU A 591 9.47 -4.84 7.91
N GLU A 592 10.73 -4.50 8.16
CA GLU A 592 11.11 -3.60 9.25
C GLU A 592 11.69 -2.30 8.70
N LEU A 593 11.26 -1.16 9.21
CA LEU A 593 11.78 0.14 8.83
C LEU A 593 11.56 1.20 9.91
N ASP A 594 12.36 2.26 9.87
CA ASP A 594 12.04 3.54 10.51
C ASP A 594 11.51 4.51 9.43
N PHE A 595 10.43 5.21 9.75
CA PHE A 595 9.89 6.27 8.89
C PHE A 595 10.11 7.61 9.59
N VAL A 596 10.64 8.61 8.88
CA VAL A 596 10.87 9.97 9.40
C VAL A 596 10.30 10.97 8.40
N THR A 597 9.24 11.66 8.80
CA THR A 597 8.54 12.58 7.89
C THR A 597 9.33 13.86 7.64
N TRP A 598 9.17 14.42 6.45
CA TRP A 598 9.68 15.74 6.12
C TRP A 598 8.84 16.88 6.71
N ARG A 599 7.62 16.59 7.18
CA ARG A 599 6.70 17.62 7.67
C ARG A 599 7.21 18.33 8.93
N ARG A 600 6.97 19.64 9.02
CA ARG A 600 7.28 20.48 10.20
C ARG A 600 6.08 21.35 10.60
N PRO A 601 6.03 21.86 11.84
CA PRO A 601 5.07 22.88 12.23
C PRO A 601 5.25 24.15 11.40
N ALA A 602 4.15 24.85 11.14
CA ALA A 602 4.19 26.18 10.55
C ALA A 602 4.88 27.18 11.49
N THR A 603 5.41 28.26 10.93
CA THR A 603 6.09 29.34 11.68
C THR A 603 5.21 29.96 12.77
N ASP A 604 3.91 30.02 12.55
CA ASP A 604 2.87 30.56 13.44
C ASP A 604 2.18 29.48 14.29
N ALA A 605 2.66 28.23 14.26
CA ALA A 605 2.09 27.16 15.06
C ALA A 605 2.25 27.45 16.56
N LEU A 606 1.13 27.58 17.26
CA LEU A 606 1.13 27.87 18.68
C LEU A 606 1.41 26.59 19.49
N PRO A 607 2.36 26.63 20.44
CA PRO A 607 2.60 25.51 21.34
C PRO A 607 1.37 25.24 22.22
N PHE A 608 1.27 24.00 22.70
CA PHE A 608 0.24 23.60 23.64
C PHE A 608 0.31 24.48 24.89
N GLN A 609 -0.84 24.94 25.39
CA GLN A 609 -0.88 25.86 26.55
C GLN A 609 -0.42 25.16 27.83
N ASP A 610 0.51 25.78 28.57
CA ASP A 610 1.16 25.18 29.74
C ASP A 610 0.17 24.66 30.79
N ARG A 611 -0.88 25.44 31.14
CA ARG A 611 -1.89 24.98 32.11
C ARG A 611 -2.57 23.68 31.67
N ARG A 612 -2.96 23.57 30.40
CA ARG A 612 -3.60 22.35 29.87
C ARG A 612 -2.59 21.22 29.73
N TRP A 613 -1.34 21.55 29.45
CA TRP A 613 -0.24 20.59 29.39
C TRP A 613 -0.06 19.92 30.75
N ASP A 614 0.01 20.70 31.83
CA ASP A 614 0.14 20.17 33.19
C ASP A 614 -1.03 19.24 33.55
N GLU A 615 -2.27 19.65 33.26
CA GLU A 615 -3.46 18.80 33.44
C GLU A 615 -3.36 17.48 32.65
N MET A 616 -2.85 17.52 31.42
CA MET A 616 -2.63 16.33 30.60
C MET A 616 -1.55 15.43 31.17
N MET A 617 -0.43 16.01 31.62
CA MET A 617 0.71 15.29 32.19
C MET A 617 0.34 14.57 33.49
N VAL A 618 -0.44 15.21 34.36
CA VAL A 618 -0.99 14.58 35.58
C VAL A 618 -1.85 13.38 35.20
N LYS A 619 -2.81 13.55 34.28
CA LYS A 619 -3.69 12.46 33.82
C LYS A 619 -2.91 11.32 33.17
N LEU A 620 -1.93 11.63 32.31
CA LEU A 620 -1.10 10.64 31.64
C LEU A 620 -0.25 9.86 32.64
N SER A 621 0.30 10.54 33.66
CA SER A 621 1.12 9.91 34.71
C SER A 621 0.28 8.99 35.59
N GLN A 622 -0.88 9.46 36.07
CA GLN A 622 -1.79 8.72 36.95
C GLN A 622 -2.61 7.63 36.25
N ALA A 623 -2.70 7.64 34.91
CA ALA A 623 -3.46 6.64 34.17
C ALA A 623 -2.94 5.22 34.46
N PRO A 624 -3.82 4.26 34.84
CA PRO A 624 -3.46 2.87 35.16
C PRO A 624 -3.23 2.05 33.87
N LEU A 625 -2.39 2.55 32.99
CA LEU A 625 -2.06 1.97 31.70
C LEU A 625 -0.57 1.59 31.66
N ALA A 626 -0.25 0.49 30.99
CA ALA A 626 1.13 0.13 30.70
C ALA A 626 1.83 1.25 29.89
N PRO A 627 3.14 1.49 30.07
CA PRO A 627 3.88 2.53 29.34
C PRO A 627 3.70 2.46 27.83
N ARG A 628 3.74 1.25 27.26
CA ARG A 628 3.48 1.04 25.82
C ARG A 628 2.10 1.53 25.40
N ALA A 629 1.05 1.22 26.17
CA ALA A 629 -0.31 1.70 25.89
C ALA A 629 -0.42 3.24 25.93
N LYS A 630 0.30 3.89 26.85
CA LYS A 630 0.41 5.36 26.89
C LYS A 630 1.06 5.91 25.61
N VAL A 631 2.14 5.29 25.12
CA VAL A 631 2.76 5.64 23.82
C VAL A 631 1.79 5.44 22.65
N HIS A 632 1.02 4.34 22.64
CA HIS A 632 0.01 4.09 21.60
C HIS A 632 -1.05 5.21 21.55
N VAL A 633 -1.56 5.66 22.69
CA VAL A 633 -2.52 6.77 22.76
C VAL A 633 -1.89 8.07 22.25
N LEU A 634 -0.67 8.39 22.71
CA LEU A 634 0.03 9.61 22.27
C LEU A 634 0.27 9.63 20.76
N ARG A 635 0.65 8.49 20.16
CA ARG A 635 0.78 8.36 18.70
C ARG A 635 -0.50 8.74 17.94
N GLY A 636 -1.65 8.32 18.46
CA GLY A 636 -2.95 8.59 17.84
C GLY A 636 -3.39 10.07 17.89
N VAL A 637 -2.73 10.92 18.69
CA VAL A 637 -3.11 12.33 18.86
C VAL A 637 -1.97 13.33 18.63
N CYS A 638 -0.76 12.86 18.37
CA CYS A 638 0.45 13.70 18.28
C CYS A 638 0.38 14.73 17.14
N ASP A 639 -0.39 14.46 16.08
CA ASP A 639 -0.68 15.37 14.97
C ASP A 639 -1.43 16.64 15.40
N ARG A 640 -2.10 16.60 16.57
CA ARG A 640 -2.86 17.73 17.15
C ARG A 640 -2.06 18.53 18.17
N LEU A 641 -0.84 18.09 18.47
CA LEU A 641 0.03 18.70 19.46
C LEU A 641 1.18 19.41 18.74
N PHE A 642 1.42 20.66 19.13
CA PHE A 642 2.67 21.35 18.89
C PHE A 642 3.31 21.57 20.24
N LEU A 643 4.56 21.16 20.40
CA LEU A 643 5.21 21.05 21.70
C LEU A 643 6.41 21.97 21.77
N THR A 644 6.63 22.58 22.93
CA THR A 644 7.94 23.15 23.22
C THR A 644 8.93 22.04 23.58
N SER A 645 10.22 22.34 23.49
CA SER A 645 11.31 21.43 23.84
C SER A 645 11.27 21.10 25.34
N MET A 646 10.79 22.03 26.17
CA MET A 646 10.52 21.79 27.60
C MET A 646 9.37 20.81 27.82
N GLN A 647 8.26 20.99 27.12
CA GLN A 647 7.13 20.07 27.19
C GLN A 647 7.55 18.67 26.72
N CYS A 648 8.32 18.58 25.63
CA CYS A 648 8.89 17.33 25.15
C CYS A 648 9.81 16.67 26.19
N ARG A 649 10.68 17.45 26.85
CA ARG A 649 11.53 16.98 27.96
C ARG A 649 10.71 16.42 29.13
N GLN A 650 9.67 17.13 29.56
CA GLN A 650 8.77 16.67 30.62
C GLN A 650 8.05 15.38 30.23
N LEU A 651 7.58 15.27 28.98
CA LEU A 651 6.89 14.08 28.45
C LEU A 651 7.74 12.82 28.57
N VAL A 652 9.05 12.92 28.25
CA VAL A 652 10.01 11.82 28.41
C VAL A 652 10.11 11.36 29.86
N GLY A 653 9.97 12.28 30.82
CA GLY A 653 10.01 12.00 32.26
C GLY A 653 8.92 11.05 32.77
N VAL A 654 7.82 10.88 32.02
CA VAL A 654 6.72 9.96 32.38
C VAL A 654 7.11 8.49 32.18
N PHE A 655 8.10 8.22 31.32
CA PHE A 655 8.43 6.87 30.87
C PHE A 655 9.72 6.36 31.52
N GLY A 656 9.59 5.32 32.36
CA GLY A 656 10.73 4.67 33.01
C GLY A 656 11.56 3.78 32.10
N ASP A 657 10.98 3.25 31.02
CA ASP A 657 11.64 2.35 30.08
C ASP A 657 12.22 3.09 28.85
N SER A 658 13.38 2.60 28.40
CA SER A 658 14.15 3.21 27.31
C SER A 658 13.43 3.15 25.96
N GLU A 659 12.75 2.03 25.68
CA GLU A 659 12.01 1.86 24.42
C GLU A 659 10.86 2.85 24.28
N CYS A 660 10.05 3.05 25.33
CA CYS A 660 8.94 4.00 25.30
C CYS A 660 9.44 5.45 25.25
N ARG A 661 10.53 5.80 25.96
CA ARG A 661 11.17 7.13 25.82
C ARG A 661 11.58 7.41 24.37
N MET A 662 12.28 6.48 23.73
CA MET A 662 12.65 6.65 22.32
C MET A 662 11.41 6.68 21.41
N ALA A 663 10.41 5.85 21.68
CA ALA A 663 9.21 5.77 20.86
C ALA A 663 8.36 7.05 20.91
N VAL A 664 8.20 7.66 22.09
CA VAL A 664 7.47 8.93 22.23
C VAL A 664 8.23 10.09 21.59
N LEU A 665 9.56 10.10 21.70
CA LEU A 665 10.41 11.10 21.07
C LEU A 665 10.36 11.07 19.55
N CYS A 666 10.36 9.89 18.94
CA CYS A 666 10.20 9.78 17.49
C CYS A 666 8.93 10.49 17.00
N CYS A 667 7.83 10.42 17.75
CA CYS A 667 6.58 11.07 17.36
C CYS A 667 6.56 12.57 17.68
N ALA A 668 7.13 12.96 18.82
CA ALA A 668 7.06 14.33 19.35
C ALA A 668 8.07 15.31 18.72
N LEU A 669 9.29 14.87 18.38
CA LEU A 669 10.36 15.77 17.94
C LEU A 669 10.03 16.50 16.63
N MET A 670 9.29 15.85 15.74
CA MET A 670 8.84 16.43 14.47
C MET A 670 7.76 17.50 14.64
N ARG A 671 7.29 17.70 15.88
CA ARG A 671 6.21 18.62 16.27
C ARG A 671 6.69 19.79 17.12
N LEU A 672 8.01 19.97 17.27
CA LEU A 672 8.58 21.04 18.06
C LEU A 672 8.32 22.42 17.44
N SER A 673 7.77 23.33 18.25
CA SER A 673 7.60 24.74 17.90
C SER A 673 8.87 25.58 18.14
N ASP A 674 9.78 25.10 18.98
CA ASP A 674 11.04 25.77 19.35
C ASP A 674 12.27 24.85 19.16
N PRO A 675 12.50 24.31 17.96
CA PRO A 675 13.58 23.36 17.66
C PRO A 675 14.99 23.85 18.05
N GLN A 676 15.20 25.17 18.18
CA GLN A 676 16.45 25.76 18.69
C GLN A 676 16.81 25.30 20.11
N ASN A 677 15.83 24.81 20.87
CA ASN A 677 15.96 24.34 22.24
C ASN A 677 15.93 22.80 22.35
N MET A 678 15.90 22.07 21.23
CA MET A 678 15.78 20.61 21.20
C MET A 678 16.87 19.89 22.01
N LYS A 679 18.03 20.51 22.15
CA LYS A 679 19.15 20.04 22.98
C LYS A 679 18.73 19.76 24.44
N LEU A 680 17.71 20.46 24.97
CA LEU A 680 17.16 20.22 26.32
C LEU A 680 16.58 18.83 26.52
N VAL A 681 16.14 18.18 25.44
CA VAL A 681 15.55 16.84 25.48
C VAL A 681 16.64 15.79 25.65
N GLN A 682 17.84 16.03 25.12
CA GLN A 682 18.96 15.09 25.16
C GLN A 682 19.46 14.82 26.58
N SER A 683 19.35 15.78 27.50
CA SER A 683 19.79 15.60 28.90
C SER A 683 19.04 14.52 29.67
N ARG A 684 17.83 14.15 29.19
CA ARG A 684 17.00 13.07 29.77
C ARG A 684 17.31 11.70 29.19
N LEU A 685 18.29 11.60 28.30
CA LEU A 685 18.68 10.39 27.60
C LEU A 685 20.11 10.03 27.93
N ASP A 686 20.39 8.74 28.09
CA ASP A 686 21.77 8.28 28.17
C ASP A 686 22.44 8.24 26.77
N ALA A 687 23.76 7.98 26.74
CA ALA A 687 24.51 7.94 25.50
C ALA A 687 24.05 6.83 24.52
N LYS A 688 23.55 5.71 25.05
CA LYS A 688 23.04 4.57 24.26
C LYS A 688 21.69 4.92 23.64
N GLU A 689 20.81 5.55 24.41
CA GLU A 689 19.51 6.06 23.96
C GLU A 689 19.67 7.13 22.90
N TRP A 690 20.58 8.08 23.10
CA TRP A 690 20.86 9.11 22.11
C TRP A 690 21.39 8.53 20.80
N LYS A 691 22.31 7.56 20.90
CA LYS A 691 22.80 6.83 19.73
C LYS A 691 21.68 6.08 19.00
N GLY A 692 20.82 5.39 19.75
CA GLY A 692 19.66 4.68 19.20
C GLY A 692 18.66 5.61 18.54
N LEU A 693 18.37 6.77 19.13
CA LEU A 693 17.50 7.79 18.57
C LEU A 693 18.09 8.38 17.27
N ARG A 694 19.40 8.64 17.23
CA ARG A 694 20.11 9.10 16.03
C ARG A 694 20.05 8.08 14.90
N GLN A 695 20.24 6.80 15.20
CA GLN A 695 20.11 5.73 14.19
C GLN A 695 18.71 5.70 13.58
N ARG A 696 17.65 5.95 14.37
CA ARG A 696 16.25 5.91 13.92
C ARG A 696 15.80 7.19 13.20
N MET A 697 16.15 8.35 13.72
CA MET A 697 15.65 9.66 13.25
C MET A 697 16.58 10.33 12.23
N GLY A 698 17.87 9.96 12.23
CA GLY A 698 18.90 10.59 11.43
C GLY A 698 19.71 11.66 12.14
N THR A 699 20.92 11.85 11.65
CA THR A 699 21.85 12.85 12.18
C THR A 699 21.37 14.27 11.93
N LEU A 700 20.86 14.58 10.73
CA LEU A 700 20.40 15.93 10.40
C LEU A 700 19.14 16.32 11.18
N THR A 701 18.20 15.38 11.38
CA THR A 701 16.99 15.64 12.18
C THR A 701 17.33 16.03 13.62
N LEU A 702 18.36 15.42 14.21
CA LEU A 702 18.81 15.69 15.58
C LEU A 702 19.98 16.69 15.64
N PHE A 703 20.35 17.31 14.52
CA PHE A 703 21.50 18.20 14.48
C PHE A 703 21.21 19.47 15.30
N PRO A 704 22.08 19.85 16.24
CA PRO A 704 21.88 21.02 17.09
C PRO A 704 22.22 22.33 16.34
N TYR A 705 21.45 22.70 15.33
CA TYR A 705 21.77 23.82 14.42
C TYR A 705 22.13 25.13 15.11
N ILE A 706 21.44 25.44 16.21
CA ILE A 706 21.63 26.69 16.97
C ILE A 706 22.70 26.56 18.07
N GLN A 707 22.83 25.38 18.67
CA GLN A 707 23.69 25.12 19.84
C GLN A 707 24.62 23.90 19.63
N PRO A 708 25.47 23.88 18.58
CA PRO A 708 26.35 22.75 18.27
C PRO A 708 27.46 22.53 19.29
N GLU A 709 27.69 23.50 20.18
CA GLU A 709 28.68 23.41 21.24
C GLU A 709 28.33 22.31 22.26
N GLN A 710 29.33 21.75 22.94
CA GLN A 710 29.15 20.73 23.99
C GLN A 710 28.39 19.47 23.51
N GLN A 711 28.55 19.14 22.22
CA GLN A 711 28.08 17.88 21.63
C GLN A 711 29.23 17.21 20.90
N ASP A 712 29.41 15.92 21.17
CA ASP A 712 30.34 15.08 20.43
C ASP A 712 29.67 14.63 19.12
N PHE A 713 30.35 14.94 18.00
CA PHE A 713 29.97 14.42 16.70
C PHE A 713 30.72 13.12 16.48
N ALA A 714 29.97 12.06 16.22
CA ALA A 714 30.45 10.76 15.80
C ALA A 714 29.63 10.37 14.58
N LEU A 715 30.27 10.42 13.41
CA LEU A 715 29.65 10.44 12.09
C LEU A 715 30.25 9.33 11.22
N ASP A 716 29.40 8.61 10.49
CA ASP A 716 29.79 7.60 9.53
C ASP A 716 29.77 8.19 8.12
N MET A 717 30.96 8.40 7.54
CA MET A 717 31.10 9.05 6.25
C MET A 717 30.61 8.20 5.07
N SER A 718 30.25 6.92 5.29
CA SER A 718 29.52 6.14 4.27
C SER A 718 28.09 6.66 4.07
N ILE A 719 27.49 7.28 5.10
CA ILE A 719 26.13 7.80 5.09
C ILE A 719 26.11 9.24 4.52
N PRO A 720 25.37 9.52 3.43
CA PRO A 720 25.22 10.85 2.85
C PRO A 720 24.87 11.97 3.84
N GLU A 721 23.88 11.78 4.71
CA GLU A 721 23.47 12.83 5.66
C GLU A 721 24.55 13.15 6.72
N ASP A 722 25.38 12.17 7.10
CA ASP A 722 26.48 12.38 8.05
C ASP A 722 27.60 13.21 7.42
N ARG A 723 27.86 13.02 6.11
CA ARG A 723 28.76 13.91 5.36
C ARG A 723 28.22 15.33 5.27
N ILE A 724 26.89 15.50 5.10
CA ILE A 724 26.27 16.83 5.15
C ILE A 724 26.48 17.44 6.55
N ALA A 725 26.17 16.71 7.62
CA ALA A 725 26.38 17.18 8.99
C ALA A 725 27.84 17.60 9.24
N ALA A 726 28.81 16.81 8.77
CA ALA A 726 30.22 17.15 8.85
C ALA A 726 30.54 18.45 8.09
N SER A 727 30.00 18.62 6.89
CA SER A 727 30.19 19.84 6.09
C SER A 727 29.60 21.08 6.75
N LEU A 728 28.48 20.96 7.47
CA LEU A 728 27.87 22.09 8.22
C LEU A 728 28.80 22.57 9.33
N VAL A 729 29.42 21.64 10.07
CA VAL A 729 30.40 21.98 11.11
C VAL A 729 31.62 22.69 10.51
N VAL A 730 32.12 22.21 9.36
CA VAL A 730 33.24 22.86 8.65
C VAL A 730 32.85 24.27 8.18
N ARG A 731 31.65 24.47 7.63
CA ARG A 731 31.16 25.79 7.21
C ARG A 731 31.02 26.75 8.39
N LEU A 732 30.53 26.28 9.55
CA LEU A 732 30.49 27.09 10.77
C LEU A 732 31.92 27.47 11.20
N ASN A 733 32.85 26.52 11.24
CA ASN A 733 34.26 26.81 11.56
C ASN A 733 34.89 27.85 10.63
N MET A 734 34.53 27.84 9.34
CA MET A 734 34.98 28.81 8.34
C MET A 734 34.34 30.19 8.41
N LYS A 735 33.27 30.37 9.20
CA LYS A 735 32.57 31.66 9.33
C LYS A 735 32.64 32.23 10.74
N GLU A 736 32.80 31.38 11.73
CA GLU A 736 33.01 31.72 13.14
C GLU A 736 34.53 31.70 13.44
N THR A 737 35.31 32.38 12.59
CA THR A 737 36.75 32.14 12.31
C THR A 737 37.75 32.72 13.29
N LYS A 738 37.33 33.42 14.35
CA LYS A 738 38.33 34.07 15.23
C LYS A 738 39.29 33.05 15.85
N ARG A 739 38.89 31.77 15.96
CA ARG A 739 39.71 30.66 16.48
C ARG A 739 39.39 29.32 15.77
N ASN A 740 40.23 28.30 15.98
CA ASN A 740 39.95 26.94 15.50
C ASN A 740 38.91 26.27 16.42
N ASN A 741 37.65 26.26 15.98
CA ASN A 741 36.50 25.81 16.76
C ASN A 741 36.31 24.29 16.75
N ILE A 742 36.92 23.59 15.79
CA ILE A 742 36.91 22.12 15.74
C ILE A 742 38.02 21.58 16.64
N ARG A 743 37.65 20.80 17.66
CA ARG A 743 38.56 20.19 18.64
C ARG A 743 38.61 18.68 18.48
N ASN A 744 39.78 18.12 18.74
CA ASN A 744 40.04 16.67 18.73
C ASN A 744 39.54 15.94 17.47
N PRO A 745 39.81 16.43 16.24
CA PRO A 745 39.37 15.75 15.04
C PRO A 745 40.13 14.44 14.87
N ARG A 746 39.37 13.35 14.68
CA ARG A 746 39.89 12.02 14.39
C ARG A 746 39.05 11.40 13.30
N PHE A 747 39.70 10.88 12.27
CA PHE A 747 39.04 10.25 11.13
C PHE A 747 39.71 8.93 10.83
N VAL A 748 38.97 7.84 11.04
CA VAL A 748 39.43 6.47 10.82
C VAL A 748 38.84 5.97 9.51
N MET A 749 39.68 5.70 8.52
CA MET A 749 39.26 5.19 7.22
C MET A 749 38.83 3.71 7.30
N HIS A 750 38.25 3.17 6.22
CA HIS A 750 37.79 1.77 6.18
C HIS A 750 38.90 0.73 6.38
N ASP A 751 40.13 1.05 5.97
CA ASP A 751 41.32 0.23 6.18
C ASP A 751 41.91 0.35 7.61
N LYS A 752 41.19 1.06 8.50
CA LYS A 752 41.60 1.40 9.87
C LYS A 752 42.80 2.34 9.96
N SER A 753 43.25 2.93 8.84
CA SER A 753 44.22 4.02 8.89
C SER A 753 43.58 5.28 9.47
N GLU A 754 44.36 6.08 10.19
CA GLU A 754 43.92 7.37 10.70
C GLU A 754 44.42 8.49 9.80
N PHE A 755 43.52 9.41 9.43
CA PHE A 755 43.89 10.62 8.71
C PHE A 755 44.55 11.61 9.66
N ALA A 756 45.76 12.04 9.30
CA ALA A 756 46.49 13.04 10.07
C ALA A 756 45.95 14.45 9.79
N PHE A 757 45.42 15.11 10.82
CA PHE A 757 44.94 16.50 10.76
C PHE A 757 46.07 17.53 11.00
N ASP A 758 47.30 17.25 10.58
CA ASP A 758 48.49 18.07 10.86
C ASP A 758 48.37 19.51 10.34
N ARG A 759 47.56 19.71 9.28
CA ARG A 759 47.26 21.03 8.69
C ARG A 759 45.85 21.53 9.01
N GLY A 760 45.20 20.94 10.02
CA GLY A 760 43.80 21.18 10.35
C GLY A 760 42.82 20.44 9.44
N VAL A 761 41.52 20.70 9.64
CA VAL A 761 40.45 20.09 8.84
C VAL A 761 40.46 20.68 7.41
N PRO A 762 40.42 19.86 6.35
CA PRO A 762 40.47 20.36 4.99
C PRO A 762 39.33 21.32 4.65
N VAL A 763 39.66 22.51 4.14
CA VAL A 763 38.68 23.54 3.73
C VAL A 763 37.70 23.01 2.68
N GLY A 764 38.16 22.12 1.80
CA GLY A 764 37.32 21.46 0.80
C GLY A 764 36.11 20.73 1.38
N TRP A 765 36.18 20.27 2.65
CA TRP A 765 35.09 19.57 3.33
C TRP A 765 33.87 20.45 3.64
N GLN A 766 33.89 21.74 3.31
CA GLN A 766 32.67 22.56 3.23
C GLN A 766 31.65 22.01 2.22
N SER A 767 32.12 21.23 1.24
CA SER A 767 31.30 20.54 0.26
C SER A 767 31.17 19.06 0.65
N PRO A 768 29.95 18.52 0.84
CA PRO A 768 29.75 17.11 1.19
C PRO A 768 30.40 16.12 0.20
N GLN A 769 30.52 16.49 -1.07
CA GLN A 769 31.10 15.67 -2.12
C GLN A 769 32.64 15.55 -2.02
N ALA A 770 33.29 16.50 -1.35
CA ALA A 770 34.74 16.51 -1.14
C ALA A 770 35.16 15.72 0.13
N ILE A 771 34.19 15.29 0.94
CA ILE A 771 34.41 14.42 2.09
C ILE A 771 34.51 12.97 1.59
N PRO A 772 35.49 12.17 2.06
CA PRO A 772 35.59 10.76 1.70
C PRO A 772 34.27 10.00 1.90
N GLN A 773 33.91 9.10 0.99
CA GLN A 773 32.63 8.36 1.01
C GLN A 773 32.65 7.14 1.94
N GLY A 774 33.35 7.25 3.07
CA GLY A 774 33.60 6.11 3.94
C GLY A 774 34.54 6.43 5.11
N GLY A 775 34.42 5.67 6.21
CA GLY A 775 35.19 5.88 7.44
C GLY A 775 34.40 6.57 8.57
N ALA A 776 34.94 6.52 9.78
CA ALA A 776 34.33 7.08 10.99
C ALA A 776 35.03 8.39 11.39
N LEU A 777 34.27 9.48 11.44
CA LEU A 777 34.73 10.82 11.79
C LEU A 777 34.22 11.21 13.17
N THR A 778 35.11 11.64 14.05
CA THR A 778 34.76 12.15 15.39
C THR A 778 35.44 13.48 15.68
N TRP A 779 34.69 14.45 16.20
CA TRP A 779 35.22 15.73 16.66
C TRP A 779 34.25 16.43 17.63
N GLN A 780 34.74 17.51 18.24
CA GLN A 780 33.95 18.44 19.05
C GLN A 780 33.90 19.81 18.38
N TYR A 781 32.77 20.50 18.50
CA TYR A 781 32.64 21.88 18.06
C TYR A 781 32.53 22.81 19.27
N MET A 782 33.34 23.86 19.32
CA MET A 782 33.37 24.83 20.42
C MET A 782 33.51 26.23 19.84
N CYS A 783 32.55 27.11 20.09
CA CYS A 783 32.56 28.48 19.60
C CYS A 783 32.22 29.47 20.73
N SER A 784 33.00 30.54 20.83
CA SER A 784 32.76 31.62 21.77
C SER A 784 31.41 32.30 21.46
N PRO A 785 30.62 32.68 22.47
CA PRO A 785 29.31 33.31 22.26
C PRO A 785 29.33 34.55 21.35
N GLU A 786 30.42 35.31 21.38
CA GLU A 786 30.64 36.54 20.60
C GLU A 786 30.87 36.29 19.11
N ASP A 787 31.28 35.09 18.73
CA ASP A 787 31.66 34.71 17.36
C ASP A 787 30.58 33.92 16.63
N ARG A 788 29.47 33.65 17.31
CA ARG A 788 28.34 32.86 16.77
C ARG A 788 27.68 33.59 15.60
N ASN A 789 27.67 32.95 14.44
CA ASN A 789 26.97 33.44 13.27
C ASN A 789 25.51 32.97 13.29
N MET A 790 24.66 33.72 13.99
CA MET A 790 23.24 33.36 14.17
C MET A 790 22.45 33.32 12.85
N GLU A 791 22.83 34.14 11.86
CA GLU A 791 22.21 34.14 10.54
C GLU A 791 22.48 32.81 9.81
N MET A 792 23.73 32.36 9.79
CA MET A 792 24.11 31.06 9.22
C MET A 792 23.46 29.90 9.96
N ARG A 793 23.43 29.93 11.30
CA ARG A 793 22.78 28.89 12.11
C ARG A 793 21.27 28.82 11.83
N ARG A 794 20.60 29.98 11.64
CA ARG A 794 19.19 30.07 11.22
C ARG A 794 18.97 29.49 9.82
N ASP A 795 19.83 29.84 8.87
CA ASP A 795 19.79 29.32 7.50
C ASP A 795 19.93 27.79 7.49
N PHE A 796 20.85 27.23 8.28
CA PHE A 796 21.01 25.78 8.38
C PHE A 796 19.79 25.09 8.99
N LEU A 797 19.21 25.65 10.05
CA LEU A 797 17.98 25.13 10.66
C LEU A 797 16.82 25.10 9.65
N SER A 798 16.68 26.15 8.84
CA SER A 798 15.68 26.26 7.78
C SER A 798 15.93 25.24 6.66
N ARG A 799 17.14 25.24 6.07
CA ARG A 799 17.45 24.45 4.86
C ARG A 799 17.63 22.96 5.14
N TYR A 800 18.33 22.61 6.21
CA TYR A 800 18.66 21.22 6.54
C TYR A 800 17.79 20.66 7.68
N GLY A 801 17.30 21.50 8.59
CA GLY A 801 16.36 21.08 9.62
C GLY A 801 14.90 21.08 9.13
N GLY A 802 14.55 22.01 8.24
CA GLY A 802 13.19 22.22 7.72
C GLY A 802 12.31 23.10 8.60
N TRP A 803 12.83 23.63 9.70
CA TRP A 803 12.08 24.48 10.61
C TRP A 803 12.26 25.95 10.24
N ASN A 804 11.14 26.63 10.01
CA ASN A 804 11.09 28.06 9.83
C ASN A 804 10.60 28.70 11.13
N VAL A 805 11.53 29.18 11.96
CA VAL A 805 11.22 29.80 13.25
C VAL A 805 11.83 31.18 13.36
N ASP A 806 11.16 32.06 14.11
CA ASP A 806 11.71 33.35 14.44
C ASP A 806 12.64 33.27 15.66
N LEU A 807 13.92 33.51 15.42
CA LEU A 807 14.97 33.41 16.42
C LEU A 807 15.24 34.78 17.04
N SER A 808 14.44 35.17 18.03
CA SER A 808 14.81 36.27 18.92
C SER A 808 15.78 35.76 20.01
N LYS A 809 16.73 36.61 20.46
CA LYS A 809 17.74 36.22 21.46
C LYS A 809 17.14 35.75 22.79
N HIS A 810 15.93 36.18 23.14
CA HIS A 810 15.26 35.81 24.39
C HIS A 810 14.55 34.44 24.32
N ASN A 811 14.38 33.87 23.13
CA ASN A 811 13.70 32.59 22.91
C ASN A 811 14.65 31.38 22.88
N ILE A 812 15.96 31.61 22.95
CA ILE A 812 16.98 30.56 22.97
C ILE A 812 17.38 30.28 24.41
N MET A 813 17.10 29.07 24.86
CA MET A 813 17.60 28.56 26.14
C MET A 813 18.96 27.94 25.91
N TRP A 814 20.00 28.76 26.08
CA TRP A 814 21.38 28.29 26.11
C TRP A 814 21.54 27.28 27.24
N CYS A 815 21.73 26.02 26.88
CA CYS A 815 21.79 24.92 27.84
C CYS A 815 23.09 24.14 27.69
N SER A 816 23.60 23.73 28.84
CA SER A 816 24.76 22.88 28.97
C SER A 816 24.35 21.60 29.68
N PHE A 817 24.87 20.46 29.23
CA PHE A 817 24.62 19.18 29.86
C PHE A 817 25.45 19.06 31.13
N LEU A 818 24.85 18.59 32.22
CA LEU A 818 25.60 18.17 33.40
C LEU A 818 26.40 16.89 33.14
N GLN A 819 25.99 16.09 32.16
CA GLN A 819 26.66 14.85 31.80
C GLN A 819 28.05 15.15 31.20
N GLY A 820 29.11 14.62 31.83
CA GLY A 820 30.49 14.84 31.38
C GLY A 820 31.13 16.14 31.90
N VAL A 821 30.42 16.92 32.73
CA VAL A 821 31.00 18.06 33.44
C VAL A 821 31.99 17.55 34.49
N PRO A 822 33.24 18.04 34.54
CA PRO A 822 34.19 17.65 35.57
C PRO A 822 33.63 17.89 36.99
N GLU A 823 33.96 17.00 37.92
CA GLU A 823 33.51 17.11 39.32
C GLU A 823 33.92 18.45 39.95
N ALA A 824 35.10 18.97 39.60
CA ALA A 824 35.57 20.27 40.04
C ALA A 824 34.63 21.41 39.59
N VAL A 825 34.14 21.39 38.35
CA VAL A 825 33.22 22.40 37.81
C VAL A 825 31.85 22.30 38.47
N SER A 826 31.36 21.07 38.71
CA SER A 826 30.08 20.84 39.38
C SER A 826 30.10 21.31 40.84
N SER A 827 31.17 20.98 41.57
CA SER A 827 31.37 21.42 42.96
C SER A 827 31.47 22.95 43.04
N PHE A 828 32.18 23.55 42.07
CA PHE A 828 32.33 25.00 41.98
C PHE A 828 30.96 25.68 41.79
N LEU A 829 30.14 25.16 40.88
CA LEU A 829 28.76 25.61 40.68
C LEU A 829 27.92 25.56 41.96
N VAL A 830 27.97 24.45 42.70
CA VAL A 830 27.23 24.31 43.97
C VAL A 830 27.69 25.33 45.01
N ASN A 831 28.99 25.59 45.12
CA ASN A 831 29.50 26.60 46.05
C ASN A 831 29.16 28.03 45.64
N VAL A 832 29.18 28.32 44.33
CA VAL A 832 28.70 29.59 43.79
C VAL A 832 27.21 29.78 44.11
N MET A 833 26.38 28.74 43.99
CA MET A 833 24.96 28.80 44.37
C MET A 833 24.77 29.10 45.85
N ARG A 834 25.52 28.42 46.73
CA ARG A 834 25.44 28.58 48.19
C ARG A 834 25.86 29.98 48.63
N HIS A 835 27.01 30.46 48.16
CA HIS A 835 27.56 31.75 48.59
C HIS A 835 26.84 32.95 47.95
N PHE A 836 26.47 32.86 46.67
CA PHE A 836 25.93 33.99 45.91
C PHE A 836 24.42 33.92 45.66
N LYS A 837 23.70 32.95 46.27
CA LYS A 837 22.25 32.76 46.12
C LYS A 837 21.79 32.77 44.65
N ASN A 838 22.50 32.03 43.79
CA ASN A 838 22.29 31.95 42.34
C ASN A 838 22.62 33.22 41.52
N ASP A 839 23.22 34.25 42.11
CA ASP A 839 23.61 35.47 41.39
C ASP A 839 25.01 35.34 40.76
N LEU A 840 25.06 34.76 39.56
CA LEU A 840 26.29 34.55 38.80
C LEU A 840 26.97 35.85 38.36
N LYS A 841 26.22 36.95 38.26
CA LYS A 841 26.77 38.27 37.91
C LYS A 841 27.53 38.88 39.08
N LYS A 842 27.03 38.70 40.30
CA LYS A 842 27.77 39.08 41.52
C LYS A 842 29.01 38.21 41.70
N ALA A 843 28.91 36.91 41.45
CA ALA A 843 30.06 36.00 41.51
C ALA A 843 31.17 36.43 40.54
N PHE A 844 30.83 36.71 39.27
CA PHE A 844 31.80 37.20 38.28
C PHE A 844 32.48 38.49 38.73
N LYS A 845 31.71 39.50 39.13
CA LYS A 845 32.25 40.80 39.56
C LYS A 845 33.17 40.72 40.77
N LEU A 846 32.92 39.78 41.68
CA LEU A 846 33.77 39.59 42.85
C LEU A 846 35.08 38.87 42.49
N ILE A 847 35.02 37.96 41.52
CA ILE A 847 36.20 37.21 41.05
C ILE A 847 37.08 38.07 40.13
N ASP A 848 36.49 39.01 39.38
CA ASP A 848 37.16 40.00 38.49
C ASP A 848 38.03 41.02 39.26
N GLY A 849 38.08 40.90 40.60
CA GLY A 849 39.02 41.64 41.43
C GLY A 849 38.88 43.18 41.38
N PRO A 850 39.89 43.92 41.86
CA PRO A 850 39.87 45.38 41.91
C PRO A 850 40.04 46.06 40.55
N ASP A 851 40.67 45.36 39.58
CA ASP A 851 41.01 45.89 38.26
C ASP A 851 39.78 45.97 37.33
N GLY A 852 38.77 45.12 37.57
CA GLY A 852 37.42 45.23 36.99
C GLY A 852 37.41 45.34 35.46
N ASN A 853 38.35 44.67 34.80
CA ASN A 853 38.58 44.81 33.36
C ASN A 853 37.55 44.03 32.51
N GLY A 854 36.62 43.31 33.17
CA GLY A 854 35.56 42.53 32.54
C GLY A 854 36.01 41.16 32.03
N LYS A 855 37.19 40.67 32.44
CA LYS A 855 37.77 39.39 32.02
C LYS A 855 38.56 38.73 33.17
N LEU A 856 38.22 37.49 33.49
CA LEU A 856 38.88 36.75 34.58
C LEU A 856 40.17 36.08 34.11
N SER A 857 41.31 36.47 34.65
CA SER A 857 42.58 35.74 34.51
C SER A 857 42.65 34.53 35.45
N LEU A 858 43.53 33.57 35.13
CA LEU A 858 43.76 32.40 35.99
C LEU A 858 44.24 32.78 37.39
N MET A 859 44.96 33.91 37.51
CA MET A 859 45.49 34.39 38.78
C MET A 859 44.40 35.03 39.66
N GLU A 860 43.51 35.83 39.07
CA GLU A 860 42.32 36.37 39.74
C GLU A 860 41.40 35.23 40.20
N PHE A 861 41.17 34.24 39.34
CA PHE A 861 40.36 33.06 39.66
C PHE A 861 40.90 32.30 40.88
N LYS A 862 42.21 31.99 40.91
CA LYS A 862 42.85 31.32 42.05
C LYS A 862 42.78 32.14 43.34
N THR A 863 42.98 33.46 43.23
CA THR A 863 42.97 34.37 44.37
C THR A 863 41.57 34.49 44.97
N ALA A 864 40.54 34.59 44.13
CA ALA A 864 39.15 34.67 44.56
C ALA A 864 38.65 33.37 45.22
N VAL A 865 39.04 32.22 44.68
CA VAL A 865 38.70 30.92 45.28
C VAL A 865 39.36 30.73 46.65
N ALA A 866 40.60 31.20 46.82
CA ALA A 866 41.29 31.20 48.10
C ALA A 866 40.65 32.17 49.12
N SER A 867 40.23 33.36 48.69
CA SER A 867 39.61 34.37 49.56
C SER A 867 38.19 34.00 50.00
N LEU A 868 37.46 33.23 49.20
CA LEU A 868 36.13 32.70 49.52
C LEU A 868 36.16 31.49 50.48
N GLY A 869 37.35 31.01 50.86
CA GLY A 869 37.51 29.94 51.83
C GLY A 869 37.13 28.54 51.31
N TRP A 870 37.10 28.34 49.99
CA TRP A 870 36.72 27.05 49.40
C TRP A 870 37.92 26.10 49.34
N THR A 871 38.24 25.48 50.49
CA THR A 871 39.42 24.63 50.68
C THR A 871 39.52 23.46 49.69
N GLU A 872 38.38 23.00 49.16
CA GLU A 872 38.30 21.92 48.15
C GLU A 872 38.91 22.25 46.78
N PHE A 873 39.13 23.54 46.48
CA PHE A 873 39.76 24.05 45.27
C PHE A 873 41.16 24.64 45.53
N GLY A 874 41.75 24.41 46.70
CA GLY A 874 43.15 24.75 46.98
C GLY A 874 44.15 23.97 46.13
N ASP A 875 43.71 22.87 45.52
CA ASP A 875 44.46 22.08 44.53
C ASP A 875 44.61 22.83 43.20
N PRO A 876 45.85 23.17 42.77
CA PRO A 876 46.10 23.88 41.52
C PRO A 876 45.51 23.20 40.28
N GLU A 877 45.41 21.87 40.26
CA GLU A 877 44.91 21.13 39.09
C GLU A 877 43.40 21.30 38.91
N LYS A 878 42.62 21.29 40.00
CA LYS A 878 41.16 21.51 39.95
C LYS A 878 40.81 22.92 39.50
N ALA A 879 41.52 23.93 40.00
CA ALA A 879 41.31 25.31 39.58
C ALA A 879 41.64 25.52 38.09
N VAL A 880 42.73 24.89 37.61
CA VAL A 880 43.09 24.91 36.18
C VAL A 880 42.07 24.16 35.34
N GLN A 881 41.52 23.04 35.83
CA GLN A 881 40.47 22.28 35.14
C GLN A 881 39.19 23.11 34.97
N ILE A 882 38.76 23.83 36.01
CA ILE A 882 37.61 24.73 35.94
C ILE A 882 37.88 25.88 34.98
N PHE A 883 39.05 26.51 35.10
CA PHE A 883 39.44 27.62 34.23
C PHE A 883 39.46 27.19 32.75
N ARG A 884 40.08 26.05 32.42
CA ARG A 884 40.10 25.49 31.05
C ARG A 884 38.72 25.13 30.53
N TYR A 885 37.80 24.74 31.40
CA TYR A 885 36.43 24.44 31.02
C TYR A 885 35.64 25.71 30.68
N LEU A 886 35.87 26.79 31.44
CA LEU A 886 35.21 28.09 31.26
C LEU A 886 35.88 29.00 30.23
N ASP A 887 37.12 28.69 29.81
CA ASP A 887 37.87 29.31 28.71
C ASP A 887 37.88 28.38 27.48
N PRO A 888 36.74 28.18 26.78
CA PRO A 888 36.65 27.27 25.64
C PRO A 888 37.51 27.73 24.45
N ASP A 889 37.82 29.02 24.43
CA ASP A 889 38.46 29.70 23.33
C ASP A 889 40.00 29.70 23.48
N GLY A 890 40.49 29.43 24.69
CA GLY A 890 41.91 29.30 25.04
C GLY A 890 42.60 30.66 25.08
N GLY A 891 41.84 31.72 25.35
CA GLY A 891 42.31 33.10 25.33
C GLY A 891 43.15 33.47 26.54
N GLY A 892 43.21 32.60 27.55
CA GLY A 892 43.91 32.83 28.80
C GLY A 892 43.17 33.77 29.76
N SER A 893 41.93 34.16 29.41
CA SER A 893 41.04 35.00 30.22
C SER A 893 39.59 34.66 29.91
N ILE A 894 38.72 34.57 30.91
CA ILE A 894 37.30 34.23 30.76
C ILE A 894 36.46 35.52 30.64
N SER A 895 35.77 35.74 29.53
CA SER A 895 34.83 36.87 29.39
C SER A 895 33.53 36.64 30.18
N TYR A 896 32.76 37.71 30.44
CA TYR A 896 31.45 37.58 31.09
C TYR A 896 30.48 36.71 30.29
N GLU A 897 30.59 36.76 28.96
CA GLU A 897 29.83 35.95 28.02
C GLU A 897 30.22 34.47 28.10
N GLU A 898 31.51 34.14 28.23
CA GLU A 898 31.97 32.76 28.46
C GLU A 898 31.55 32.22 29.82
N TRP A 899 31.58 33.08 30.84
CA TRP A 899 31.05 32.79 32.17
C TRP A 899 29.56 32.40 32.16
N GLN A 900 28.77 32.85 31.16
CA GLN A 900 27.36 32.47 31.01
C GLN A 900 27.15 30.97 30.77
N VAL A 901 28.18 30.19 30.42
CA VAL A 901 28.07 28.71 30.38
C VAL A 901 27.60 28.16 31.73
N MET A 902 28.04 28.77 32.84
CA MET A 902 27.55 28.39 34.16
C MET A 902 26.09 28.74 34.42
N SER A 903 25.56 29.78 33.77
CA SER A 903 24.12 30.05 33.80
C SER A 903 23.32 28.90 33.18
N GLY A 904 23.84 28.31 32.09
CA GLY A 904 23.27 27.12 31.46
C GLY A 904 23.32 25.89 32.36
N LEU A 905 24.47 25.62 32.98
CA LEU A 905 24.65 24.48 33.91
C LEU A 905 23.79 24.63 35.18
N LEU A 906 23.73 25.84 35.73
CA LEU A 906 22.88 26.16 36.88
C LEU A 906 21.41 25.92 36.57
N LYS A 907 20.95 26.37 35.39
CA LYS A 907 19.57 26.16 34.94
C LYS A 907 19.26 24.68 34.77
N GLU A 908 20.17 23.90 34.17
CA GLU A 908 20.00 22.45 34.03
C GLU A 908 19.93 21.74 35.39
N LEU A 909 20.76 22.15 36.36
CA LEU A 909 20.70 21.63 37.72
C LEU A 909 19.37 21.96 38.40
N GLN A 910 18.89 23.20 38.29
CA GLN A 910 17.59 23.61 38.82
C GLN A 910 16.45 22.81 38.20
N LEU A 911 16.45 22.63 36.88
CA LEU A 911 15.44 21.82 36.18
C LEU A 911 15.47 20.37 36.67
N THR A 912 16.66 19.78 36.81
CA THR A 912 16.82 18.41 37.31
C THR A 912 16.30 18.26 38.74
N ILE A 913 16.55 19.26 39.61
CA ILE A 913 16.01 19.28 40.97
C ILE A 913 14.48 19.38 40.96
N LEU A 914 13.91 20.29 40.16
CA LEU A 914 12.45 20.44 40.04
C LEU A 914 11.79 19.15 39.55
N GLU A 915 12.39 18.47 38.57
CA GLU A 915 11.91 17.18 38.07
C GLU A 915 11.97 16.09 39.12
N LEU A 916 13.05 16.05 39.92
CA LEU A 916 13.15 15.13 41.06
C LEU A 916 12.05 15.39 42.08
N LEU A 917 11.81 16.66 42.43
CA LEU A 917 10.75 17.04 43.36
C LEU A 917 9.37 16.65 42.83
N GLN A 918 9.09 16.87 41.55
CA GLN A 918 7.85 16.42 40.90
C GLN A 918 7.71 14.91 40.93
N HIS A 919 8.78 14.16 40.64
CA HIS A 919 8.75 12.70 40.71
C HIS A 919 8.48 12.20 42.14
N VAL A 920 9.10 12.83 43.13
CA VAL A 920 8.87 12.55 44.55
C VAL A 920 7.41 12.83 44.93
N ASP A 921 6.88 13.97 44.49
CA ASP A 921 5.48 14.34 44.74
C ASP A 921 4.50 13.35 44.09
N TYR A 922 4.73 12.97 42.82
CA TYR A 922 3.90 11.98 42.13
C TYR A 922 3.99 10.57 42.72
N THR A 923 5.14 10.20 43.30
CA THR A 923 5.37 8.83 43.79
C THR A 923 4.95 8.66 45.25
N PHE A 924 5.15 9.70 46.07
CA PHE A 924 4.98 9.63 47.54
C PHE A 924 3.93 10.60 48.10
N GLY A 925 3.39 11.52 47.28
CA GLY A 925 2.42 12.52 47.73
C GLY A 925 3.02 13.67 48.53
N GLY A 926 4.32 13.92 48.38
CA GLY A 926 5.03 15.05 48.98
C GLY A 926 6.43 14.69 49.48
N ILE A 927 7.30 15.69 49.59
CA ILE A 927 8.70 15.50 50.01
C ILE A 927 8.84 15.02 51.46
N GLU A 928 7.94 15.47 52.34
CA GLU A 928 7.94 15.09 53.76
C GLU A 928 7.60 13.61 53.94
N VAL A 929 6.60 13.14 53.19
CA VAL A 929 6.19 11.72 53.17
C VAL A 929 7.30 10.86 52.59
N ALA A 930 7.93 11.31 51.50
CA ALA A 930 9.06 10.63 50.89
C ALA A 930 10.24 10.52 51.85
N HIS A 931 10.63 11.62 52.51
CA HIS A 931 11.73 11.64 53.47
C HIS A 931 11.48 10.66 54.60
N ALA A 932 10.29 10.66 55.20
CA ALA A 932 9.92 9.73 56.28
C ALA A 932 9.93 8.25 55.85
N LEU A 933 9.71 7.96 54.55
CA LEU A 933 9.75 6.60 53.99
C LEU A 933 11.17 6.15 53.58
N LEU A 934 12.01 7.12 53.20
CA LEU A 934 13.35 6.90 52.65
C LEU A 934 14.43 6.87 53.75
N ASP A 935 14.37 7.78 54.72
CA ASP A 935 15.27 7.88 55.87
C ASP A 935 14.93 6.79 56.90
N ARG A 936 15.46 5.58 56.64
CA ARG A 936 15.11 4.40 57.44
C ARG A 936 15.99 4.25 58.66
N ASP A 937 17.21 4.76 58.60
CA ASP A 937 18.10 4.79 59.74
C ASP A 937 17.88 6.03 60.64
N SER A 938 16.95 6.92 60.25
CA SER A 938 16.56 8.13 61.00
C SER A 938 17.74 9.08 61.22
N ASN A 939 18.71 9.08 60.30
CA ASN A 939 19.90 9.92 60.38
C ASN A 939 19.65 11.35 59.85
N GLN A 940 18.40 11.68 59.47
CA GLN A 940 17.98 12.94 58.86
C GLN A 940 18.63 13.24 57.49
N ALA A 941 19.20 12.23 56.86
CA ALA A 941 19.69 12.25 55.50
C ALA A 941 19.16 11.01 54.77
N VAL A 942 19.11 11.10 53.44
CA VAL A 942 18.78 9.94 52.61
C VAL A 942 20.03 9.58 51.84
N ASP A 943 20.62 8.42 52.15
CA ASP A 943 21.78 7.95 51.41
C ASP A 943 21.38 7.28 50.08
N PHE A 944 22.36 7.08 49.20
CA PHE A 944 22.11 6.46 47.90
C PHE A 944 21.59 5.01 48.00
N HIS A 945 21.91 4.30 49.08
CA HIS A 945 21.50 2.93 49.32
C HIS A 945 20.04 2.85 49.78
N GLU A 946 19.61 3.76 50.66
CA GLU A 946 18.23 3.97 51.09
C GLU A 946 17.33 4.33 49.90
N TRP A 947 17.76 5.28 49.07
CA TRP A 947 17.07 5.66 47.85
C TRP A 947 16.87 4.47 46.90
N ARG A 948 17.91 3.67 46.69
CA ARG A 948 17.89 2.52 45.78
C ARG A 948 16.96 1.39 46.28
N LYS A 949 16.83 1.20 47.60
CA LYS A 949 15.94 0.18 48.19
C LYS A 949 14.45 0.51 48.00
N VAL A 950 14.08 1.78 47.99
CA VAL A 950 12.69 2.21 47.76
C VAL A 950 12.33 2.16 46.28
N ARG A 951 13.26 2.54 45.39
CA ARG A 951 13.10 2.41 43.93
C ARG A 951 12.83 0.99 43.44
N ALA A 952 13.25 -0.04 44.18
CA ALA A 952 12.97 -1.44 43.83
C ALA A 952 11.55 -1.90 44.20
N ARG A 953 10.79 -1.08 44.94
CA ARG A 953 9.42 -1.37 45.43
C ARG A 953 8.33 -0.51 44.75
N SER A 954 8.69 0.65 44.22
CA SER A 954 7.88 1.52 43.35
C SER A 954 8.02 1.11 41.88
#